data_AF-A0A318U521-F1
#
_entry.id   AF-A0A318U521-F1
#
_cell.length_a   1.000
_cell.length_b   1.000
_cell.length_c   1.000
_cell.angle_alpha   90.00
_cell.angle_beta   90.00
_cell.angle_gamma   90.00
#
_symmetry.space_group_name_H-M   'P 1'
#
loop_
_entity.id
_entity.type
_entity.pdbx_description
1 polymer ?
#
loop_
_entity_poly.entity_id
_entity_poly.type
_entity_poly.pdbx_seq_one_letter_code
_entity_poly.pdbx_strand_id
1 'polypeptide(L)'
;MQFKSKNRKKFLFLFSIFISTSAFILFSCKQNKVNNDQDNVNKEILNYSDEEFEKDFKNLTQSPNFEDHLILKFKNSLEKINVNEISWLQLKNHLNNLVIQAKNEDLNKKIGFSLVDIILVPNNHQINEPKIKVLLTNKKTKKSFEYVFELKKISNQNHQINNSNIDLDKYISYPHNKRFLHDNNEYLKILRNYLSSSMGIKNWHELRKNVVANEKQVKEFNKKAALVNQDSYENLAYKGFTIPSYDKKSNVKGLELFEGLEIGKIPSWVDSLDKKGDDVYKTIGLARKIVNQKYLDIAKQTFSINLTRKNDFKKEIDQIKQNLDLWNKEDAKEKFEQLRNEEIKKLEFDKKNIEEYWNEKIKNTQDHLSRQNLENEKEKNLKAINDKIQYFKKLTLDVEKEILRKKIVEFEKMTKENIHSISENGTMWILDYQLSDNGYPTKWYFGTNSHVARALVDNLTSFSITKINNNLEIGQTLNLSRLDEKITTFYFNDKKAIKKVFDGIGYLNKKPFEFLIPEQKKKFQDYEAFADFAVFEVDFSQIKKLYASSNQKDVTAKYEEYDQKNFAQNLAKEITNDYANQTNKHIKFRKNSYLKDYKNIDYPLQGNNPSDLEYLYAVGWPRSTGDFYLDKKAQGFDIEWARQSLSLWFNTDFSYYNKEIQKQEFDLNNKIDQGNFLSYNVGYRSFINKPGIVDTFIAAPKFGDGFYELNGKKYINMTLGYVPRYYAPIAGASGSSIRNQDNELVSIYYSTNNGARAGLSAAFRSEGFDYQGLYGKYNLPQYDLIYGGGKDQKNSYRDALKNLYPDLKTNLFKNGLEKGFEEYKFGNILTLKDIE
;
A
#
# COMPACT_ATOMS: atom_id res chain seq x y z
N MET A 1 17.12 1.26 -40.31
CA MET A 1 17.04 -0.22 -40.32
C MET A 1 16.16 -0.67 -39.16
N GLN A 2 14.98 -1.22 -39.46
CA GLN A 2 13.97 -1.64 -38.49
C GLN A 2 14.44 -2.90 -37.72
N PHE A 3 14.45 -2.85 -36.39
CA PHE A 3 14.49 -4.07 -35.56
C PHE A 3 13.20 -4.20 -34.75
N LYS A 4 12.37 -5.16 -35.16
CA LYS A 4 11.16 -5.60 -34.46
C LYS A 4 11.55 -6.28 -33.15
N SER A 5 11.29 -5.62 -32.02
CA SER A 5 11.43 -6.18 -30.67
C SER A 5 10.10 -6.79 -30.22
N LYS A 6 9.88 -8.08 -30.51
CA LYS A 6 8.83 -8.90 -29.88
C LYS A 6 9.44 -9.64 -28.68
N ASN A 7 8.69 -9.72 -27.56
CA ASN A 7 8.89 -10.59 -26.38
C ASN A 7 9.71 -10.10 -25.16
N ARG A 8 9.76 -8.81 -24.85
CA ARG A 8 10.58 -8.28 -23.72
C ARG A 8 10.00 -8.34 -22.29
N LYS A 9 8.77 -8.83 -22.02
CA LYS A 9 8.06 -8.43 -20.77
C LYS A 9 7.59 -9.50 -19.79
N LYS A 10 7.91 -10.79 -19.97
CA LYS A 10 7.52 -11.85 -19.00
C LYS A 10 8.67 -12.44 -18.17
N PHE A 11 9.91 -11.96 -18.33
CA PHE A 11 11.06 -12.77 -17.91
C PHE A 11 12.11 -12.09 -17.01
N LEU A 12 11.89 -10.84 -16.60
CA LEU A 12 12.74 -10.13 -15.64
C LEU A 12 12.77 -10.78 -14.23
N PHE A 13 11.85 -11.70 -13.93
CA PHE A 13 11.81 -12.45 -12.68
C PHE A 13 12.84 -13.59 -12.57
N LEU A 14 13.46 -13.99 -13.67
CA LEU A 14 14.29 -15.21 -13.69
C LEU A 14 15.74 -14.98 -13.24
N PHE A 15 16.23 -13.73 -13.21
CA PHE A 15 17.54 -13.37 -12.65
C PHE A 15 17.47 -12.47 -11.40
N SER A 16 16.27 -12.05 -10.99
CA SER A 16 16.09 -11.10 -9.87
C SER A 16 16.38 -11.68 -8.47
N ILE A 17 16.58 -12.99 -8.36
CA ILE A 17 17.00 -13.63 -7.09
C ILE A 17 18.46 -13.24 -6.73
N PHE A 18 19.28 -12.76 -7.68
CA PHE A 18 20.66 -12.35 -7.38
C PHE A 18 20.84 -10.89 -6.96
N ILE A 19 19.85 -10.02 -7.19
CA ILE A 19 19.96 -8.60 -6.83
C ILE A 19 19.27 -8.29 -5.49
N SER A 20 18.41 -9.19 -5.00
CA SER A 20 17.59 -8.96 -3.80
C SER A 20 17.99 -9.74 -2.54
N THR A 21 18.98 -10.65 -2.60
CA THR A 21 19.39 -11.46 -1.42
C THR A 21 20.73 -11.08 -0.79
N SER A 22 21.24 -9.86 -0.99
CA SER A 22 22.47 -9.39 -0.32
C SER A 22 22.33 -9.08 1.19
N ALA A 23 21.30 -9.60 1.86
CA ALA A 23 21.02 -9.34 3.27
C ALA A 23 21.34 -10.49 4.25
N PHE A 24 21.84 -11.64 3.79
CA PHE A 24 22.24 -12.73 4.71
C PHE A 24 23.56 -13.36 4.27
N ILE A 25 24.68 -12.68 4.57
CA ILE A 25 25.95 -13.38 4.83
C ILE A 25 26.19 -13.24 6.32
N LEU A 26 25.77 -14.27 7.07
CA LEU A 26 26.12 -14.47 8.47
C LEU A 26 27.63 -14.78 8.56
N PHE A 27 28.44 -13.83 9.00
CA PHE A 27 29.76 -14.16 9.54
C PHE A 27 29.58 -14.69 10.97
N SER A 28 29.77 -16.00 11.10
CA SER A 28 29.92 -16.71 12.37
C SER A 28 31.07 -16.14 13.19
N CYS A 29 30.78 -15.53 14.33
CA CYS A 29 31.77 -15.23 15.36
C CYS A 29 32.30 -16.54 15.96
N LYS A 30 33.57 -16.86 15.68
CA LYS A 30 34.36 -17.73 16.54
C LYS A 30 35.37 -16.83 17.26
N GLN A 31 35.20 -16.70 18.58
CA GLN A 31 36.21 -16.14 19.45
C GLN A 31 37.51 -16.94 19.31
N ASN A 32 38.61 -16.26 19.02
CA ASN A 32 39.90 -16.66 19.54
C ASN A 32 40.79 -15.43 19.76
N LYS A 33 41.64 -15.60 20.77
CA LYS A 33 42.35 -14.60 21.57
C LYS A 33 43.27 -13.69 20.77
N VAL A 34 43.42 -12.49 21.32
CA VAL A 34 44.49 -11.53 21.11
C VAL A 34 45.85 -12.23 21.08
N ASN A 35 46.63 -11.99 20.03
CA ASN A 35 48.05 -11.70 20.13
C ASN A 35 48.45 -10.78 18.98
N ASN A 36 49.23 -9.76 19.35
CA ASN A 36 49.93 -8.85 18.47
C ASN A 36 50.76 -9.62 17.46
N ASP A 37 50.70 -9.22 16.18
CA ASP A 37 51.90 -8.92 15.41
C ASP A 37 51.50 -8.02 14.23
N GLN A 38 52.30 -6.95 14.06
CA GLN A 38 52.21 -6.00 12.97
C GLN A 38 52.59 -6.69 11.66
N ASP A 39 51.79 -6.51 10.61
CA ASP A 39 52.34 -6.26 9.28
C ASP A 39 51.34 -5.55 8.36
N ASN A 40 51.89 -4.60 7.61
CA ASN A 40 51.23 -3.47 6.96
C ASN A 40 50.36 -3.82 5.74
N VAL A 41 49.12 -3.30 5.69
CA VAL A 41 48.48 -2.83 4.45
C VAL A 41 47.64 -1.57 4.74
N ASN A 42 48.11 -0.43 4.24
CA ASN A 42 47.51 0.90 4.38
C ASN A 42 46.07 0.98 3.83
N LYS A 43 45.10 1.31 4.70
CA LYS A 43 43.85 1.99 4.36
C LYS A 43 44.02 3.46 4.69
N GLU A 44 44.00 4.35 3.71
CA GLU A 44 43.90 5.79 3.97
C GLU A 44 42.62 6.08 4.75
N ILE A 45 42.79 6.48 6.00
CA ILE A 45 41.75 7.06 6.85
C ILE A 45 41.71 8.55 6.52
N LEU A 46 40.70 9.00 5.78
CA LEU A 46 40.43 10.44 5.67
C LEU A 46 40.06 10.98 7.06
N ASN A 47 40.94 11.80 7.62
CA ASN A 47 40.68 12.56 8.84
C ASN A 47 39.68 13.67 8.48
N TYR A 48 38.42 13.54 8.90
CA TYR A 48 37.39 14.55 8.69
C TYR A 48 36.63 14.79 10.00
N SER A 49 36.97 15.88 10.68
CA SER A 49 36.39 16.23 11.98
C SER A 49 35.02 16.91 11.84
N ASP A 50 34.28 17.02 12.94
CA ASP A 50 33.02 17.78 12.94
C ASP A 50 33.24 19.29 12.77
N GLU A 51 34.39 19.82 13.18
CA GLU A 51 34.76 21.23 12.96
C GLU A 51 35.03 21.52 11.47
N GLU A 52 35.70 20.61 10.78
CA GLU A 52 35.90 20.69 9.33
C GLU A 52 34.57 20.56 8.59
N PHE A 53 33.70 19.64 9.05
CA PHE A 53 32.36 19.49 8.51
C PHE A 53 31.50 20.75 8.66
N GLU A 54 31.58 21.44 9.79
CA GLU A 54 30.88 22.72 10.00
C GLU A 54 31.40 23.83 9.07
N LYS A 55 32.71 23.86 8.81
CA LYS A 55 33.31 24.83 7.88
C LYS A 55 32.84 24.57 6.45
N ASP A 56 32.83 23.32 6.02
CA ASP A 56 32.35 22.92 4.69
C ASP A 56 30.85 23.14 4.52
N PHE A 57 30.06 22.86 5.56
CA PHE A 57 28.64 23.20 5.59
C PHE A 57 28.44 24.70 5.40
N LYS A 58 29.11 25.55 6.19
CA LYS A 58 29.01 27.01 6.05
C LYS A 58 29.35 27.44 4.63
N ASN A 59 30.43 26.95 4.05
CA ASN A 59 30.83 27.26 2.68
C ASN A 59 29.79 26.82 1.63
N LEU A 60 29.25 25.61 1.75
CA LEU A 60 28.20 25.11 0.84
C LEU A 60 26.92 25.94 0.92
N THR A 61 26.65 26.55 2.08
CA THR A 61 25.43 27.34 2.35
C THR A 61 25.61 28.85 2.24
N GLN A 62 26.79 29.32 1.82
CA GLN A 62 27.02 30.76 1.57
C GLN A 62 26.20 31.27 0.39
N SER A 63 26.00 30.45 -0.63
CA SER A 63 25.02 30.72 -1.68
C SER A 63 23.69 30.05 -1.35
N PRO A 64 22.56 30.77 -1.49
CA PRO A 64 21.26 30.15 -1.38
C PRO A 64 20.96 29.24 -2.58
N ASN A 65 21.66 29.34 -3.72
CA ASN A 65 21.34 28.55 -4.92
C ASN A 65 21.92 27.15 -4.84
N PHE A 66 21.08 26.15 -5.12
CA PHE A 66 21.46 24.75 -5.14
C PHE A 66 22.50 24.49 -6.20
N GLU A 67 22.25 25.02 -7.40
CA GLU A 67 23.09 24.81 -8.56
C GLU A 67 24.42 25.53 -8.47
N ASP A 68 24.73 26.29 -7.41
CA ASP A 68 26.05 26.91 -7.23
C ASP A 68 27.05 25.88 -6.70
N HIS A 69 26.62 25.01 -5.78
CA HIS A 69 27.49 24.06 -5.10
C HIS A 69 27.10 22.58 -5.29
N LEU A 70 25.88 22.29 -5.74
CA LEU A 70 25.31 20.95 -5.80
C LEU A 70 24.71 20.63 -7.18
N ILE A 71 24.52 19.34 -7.44
CA ILE A 71 23.98 18.79 -8.68
C ILE A 71 22.92 17.74 -8.33
N LEU A 72 21.76 17.80 -8.99
CA LEU A 72 20.63 16.87 -8.82
C LEU A 72 20.52 15.95 -10.04
N LYS A 73 20.41 14.63 -9.81
CA LYS A 73 20.45 13.60 -10.87
C LYS A 73 19.52 12.42 -10.55
N PHE A 74 19.09 11.67 -11.56
CA PHE A 74 18.35 10.41 -11.35
C PHE A 74 19.28 9.23 -11.02
N LYS A 75 18.82 8.29 -10.18
CA LYS A 75 19.50 7.07 -9.73
C LYS A 75 19.70 6.05 -10.86
N ASN A 76 18.80 6.01 -11.85
CA ASN A 76 18.83 5.08 -12.97
C ASN A 76 18.80 5.82 -14.31
N SER A 77 19.74 5.53 -15.21
CA SER A 77 19.92 6.18 -16.52
C SER A 77 19.00 5.67 -17.65
N LEU A 78 17.93 4.93 -17.33
CA LEU A 78 16.93 4.49 -18.31
C LEU A 78 15.97 5.62 -18.74
N GLU A 79 15.96 6.73 -18.00
CA GLU A 79 15.24 7.94 -18.36
C GLU A 79 16.21 8.90 -19.06
N LYS A 80 16.04 9.13 -20.37
CA LYS A 80 16.72 10.22 -21.11
C LYS A 80 16.15 11.60 -20.72
N ILE A 81 15.81 11.78 -19.45
CA ILE A 81 15.10 12.95 -18.95
C ILE A 81 16.11 13.80 -18.20
N ASN A 82 16.42 14.96 -18.76
CA ASN A 82 17.24 15.95 -18.11
C ASN A 82 16.46 16.53 -16.92
N VAL A 83 17.06 16.55 -15.73
CA VAL A 83 16.46 17.12 -14.50
C VAL A 83 16.03 18.58 -14.70
N ASN A 84 16.70 19.30 -15.61
CA ASN A 84 16.39 20.69 -15.93
C ASN A 84 15.22 20.85 -16.92
N GLU A 85 14.80 19.78 -17.59
CA GLU A 85 13.72 19.77 -18.59
C GLU A 85 12.37 19.30 -18.02
N ILE A 86 12.35 18.81 -16.78
CA ILE A 86 11.13 18.39 -16.09
C ILE A 86 10.71 19.40 -15.04
N SER A 87 9.40 19.48 -14.81
CA SER A 87 8.83 20.36 -13.80
C SER A 87 9.25 19.95 -12.39
N TRP A 88 9.25 20.91 -11.47
CA TRP A 88 9.51 20.66 -10.05
C TRP A 88 8.56 19.59 -9.47
N LEU A 89 7.32 19.54 -9.96
CA LEU A 89 6.29 18.57 -9.57
C LEU A 89 6.65 17.14 -10.01
N GLN A 90 7.20 17.00 -11.22
CA GLN A 90 7.71 15.72 -11.70
C GLN A 90 8.94 15.29 -10.90
N LEU A 91 9.86 16.20 -10.61
CA LEU A 91 11.00 15.91 -9.73
C LEU A 91 10.55 15.46 -8.34
N LYS A 92 9.49 16.08 -7.79
CA LYS A 92 8.88 15.68 -6.52
C LYS A 92 8.28 14.27 -6.59
N ASN A 93 7.61 13.92 -7.68
CA ASN A 93 7.08 12.55 -7.88
C ASN A 93 8.19 11.50 -7.98
N HIS A 94 9.41 11.92 -8.29
CA HIS A 94 10.57 11.06 -8.44
C HIS A 94 11.62 11.25 -7.33
N LEU A 95 11.29 11.84 -6.18
CA LEU A 95 12.24 12.06 -5.06
C LEU A 95 13.09 10.82 -4.73
N ASN A 96 12.45 9.65 -4.66
CA ASN A 96 13.13 8.38 -4.34
C ASN A 96 14.11 7.92 -5.42
N ASN A 97 13.97 8.45 -6.63
CA ASN A 97 14.83 8.18 -7.77
C ASN A 97 15.85 9.30 -7.99
N LEU A 98 15.93 10.33 -7.14
CA LEU A 98 16.89 11.41 -7.26
C LEU A 98 18.07 11.25 -6.29
N VAL A 99 19.23 11.76 -6.68
CA VAL A 99 20.48 11.80 -5.92
C VAL A 99 21.12 13.17 -6.04
N ILE A 100 21.79 13.59 -4.96
CA ILE A 100 22.52 14.86 -4.89
C ILE A 100 24.01 14.56 -4.83
N GLN A 101 24.77 15.37 -5.54
CA GLN A 101 26.23 15.38 -5.47
C GLN A 101 26.72 16.80 -5.34
N ALA A 102 27.71 17.06 -4.49
CA ALA A 102 28.45 18.32 -4.54
C ALA A 102 29.22 18.42 -5.85
N LYS A 103 29.32 19.65 -6.38
CA LYS A 103 30.23 19.97 -7.48
C LYS A 103 31.68 19.80 -7.07
N ASN A 104 31.99 20.10 -5.81
CA ASN A 104 33.28 19.76 -5.20
C ASN A 104 33.24 18.29 -4.74
N GLU A 105 34.11 17.47 -5.30
CA GLU A 105 34.04 16.02 -5.14
C GLU A 105 34.73 15.49 -3.90
N ASP A 106 35.67 16.26 -3.35
CA ASP A 106 36.22 15.98 -2.03
C ASP A 106 35.12 16.03 -0.97
N LEU A 107 34.16 16.95 -1.13
CA LEU A 107 32.98 17.00 -0.27
C LEU A 107 32.10 15.76 -0.43
N ASN A 108 31.99 15.15 -1.62
CA ASN A 108 31.24 13.89 -1.78
C ASN A 108 31.87 12.70 -1.05
N LYS A 109 33.17 12.72 -0.77
CA LYS A 109 33.85 11.67 -0.01
C LYS A 109 33.66 11.80 1.50
N LYS A 110 33.58 13.06 1.96
CA LYS A 110 33.53 13.45 3.37
C LYS A 110 32.10 13.65 3.88
N ILE A 111 31.22 14.12 3.00
CA ILE A 111 29.81 14.46 3.25
C ILE A 111 28.89 13.57 2.40
N GLY A 112 27.87 12.99 3.02
CA GLY A 112 26.74 12.36 2.38
C GLY A 112 25.67 13.40 2.10
N PHE A 113 25.23 13.48 0.84
CA PHE A 113 24.14 14.36 0.44
C PHE A 113 22.89 13.53 0.22
N SER A 114 21.84 13.80 0.98
CA SER A 114 20.54 13.16 0.83
C SER A 114 19.50 14.21 0.46
N LEU A 115 18.75 13.93 -0.61
CA LEU A 115 17.59 14.73 -0.96
C LEU A 115 16.49 14.47 0.06
N VAL A 116 16.07 15.50 0.76
CA VAL A 116 15.02 15.43 1.78
C VAL A 116 13.67 15.72 1.16
N ASP A 117 13.56 16.81 0.39
CA ASP A 117 12.33 17.23 -0.26
C ASP A 117 12.59 18.25 -1.37
N ILE A 118 11.59 18.50 -2.20
CA ILE A 118 11.48 19.66 -3.08
C ILE A 118 10.19 20.39 -2.66
N ILE A 119 10.33 21.61 -2.18
CA ILE A 119 9.25 22.42 -1.60
C ILE A 119 9.01 23.67 -2.43
N LEU A 120 7.79 24.18 -2.42
CA LEU A 120 7.50 25.52 -2.94
C LEU A 120 7.53 26.54 -1.81
N VAL A 121 8.26 27.64 -1.99
CA VAL A 121 8.24 28.77 -1.06
C VAL A 121 7.56 29.97 -1.72
N PRO A 122 6.57 30.61 -1.07
CA PRO A 122 5.96 31.83 -1.58
C PRO A 122 7.00 32.95 -1.66
N ASN A 123 7.10 33.61 -2.83
CA ASN A 123 7.83 34.86 -2.98
C ASN A 123 6.82 36.02 -3.07
N ASN A 124 7.25 37.25 -2.74
CA ASN A 124 6.41 38.46 -2.64
C ASN A 124 5.68 38.86 -3.95
N HIS A 125 5.87 38.12 -5.05
CA HIS A 125 5.31 38.37 -6.38
C HIS A 125 4.39 37.24 -6.91
N GLN A 126 3.72 36.46 -6.05
CA GLN A 126 2.75 35.39 -6.40
C GLN A 126 3.28 34.19 -7.22
N ILE A 127 4.57 34.15 -7.57
CA ILE A 127 5.21 32.98 -8.18
C ILE A 127 5.86 32.16 -7.08
N ASN A 128 5.41 30.91 -6.90
CA ASN A 128 6.05 29.97 -6.00
C ASN A 128 7.36 29.49 -6.63
N GLU A 129 8.49 29.72 -5.95
CA GLU A 129 9.80 29.26 -6.41
C GLU A 129 10.12 27.89 -5.79
N PRO A 130 10.50 26.88 -6.59
CA PRO A 130 10.93 25.61 -6.07
C PRO A 130 12.24 25.77 -5.31
N LYS A 131 12.28 25.22 -4.10
CA LYS A 131 13.47 25.08 -3.27
C LYS A 131 13.71 23.60 -2.98
N ILE A 132 14.96 23.21 -2.91
CA ILE A 132 15.39 21.84 -2.65
C ILE A 132 15.99 21.76 -1.25
N LYS A 133 15.47 20.81 -0.47
CA LYS A 133 15.94 20.55 0.88
C LYS A 133 16.93 19.40 0.87
N VAL A 134 18.12 19.64 1.42
CA VAL A 134 19.26 18.73 1.36
C VAL A 134 19.78 18.48 2.76
N LEU A 135 19.96 17.20 3.10
CA LEU A 135 20.65 16.75 4.31
C LEU A 135 22.12 16.47 3.95
N LEU A 136 23.03 17.19 4.58
CA LEU A 136 24.47 17.01 4.52
C LEU A 136 24.88 16.20 5.75
N THR A 137 25.60 15.11 5.59
CA THR A 137 25.98 14.20 6.70
C THR A 137 27.48 13.92 6.68
N ASN A 138 28.22 14.25 7.73
CA ASN A 138 29.58 13.78 7.92
C ASN A 138 29.61 12.24 7.87
N LYS A 139 30.25 11.67 6.86
CA LYS A 139 30.25 10.22 6.66
C LYS A 139 30.99 9.46 7.77
N LYS A 140 31.93 10.11 8.47
CA LYS A 140 32.72 9.54 9.57
C LYS A 140 31.95 9.57 10.89
N THR A 141 31.53 10.74 11.35
CA THR A 141 30.90 10.93 12.67
C THR A 141 29.38 10.75 12.66
N LYS A 142 28.77 10.78 11.47
CA LYS A 142 27.31 10.81 11.25
C LYS A 142 26.62 12.10 11.70
N LYS A 143 27.36 13.13 12.12
CA LYS A 143 26.81 14.48 12.34
C LYS A 143 26.20 15.00 11.04
N SER A 144 25.05 15.66 11.10
CA SER A 144 24.35 16.15 9.90
C SER A 144 23.73 17.51 10.06
N PHE A 145 23.65 18.25 8.96
CA PHE A 145 22.99 19.55 8.85
C PHE A 145 22.05 19.55 7.66
N GLU A 146 20.93 20.24 7.79
CA GLU A 146 20.03 20.48 6.68
C GLU A 146 20.13 21.90 6.17
N TYR A 147 19.99 22.05 4.86
CA TYR A 147 19.86 23.36 4.25
C TYR A 147 18.84 23.34 3.11
N VAL A 148 18.16 24.47 2.94
CA VAL A 148 17.17 24.69 1.89
C VAL A 148 17.79 25.61 0.84
N PHE A 149 18.06 25.05 -0.33
CA PHE A 149 18.62 25.79 -1.45
C PHE A 149 17.51 26.24 -2.43
N GLU A 150 17.66 27.39 -3.06
CA GLU A 150 16.89 27.81 -4.25
C GLU A 150 17.23 26.91 -5.44
N LEU A 151 16.23 26.54 -6.24
CA LEU A 151 16.39 25.61 -7.36
C LEU A 151 16.01 26.33 -8.67
N LYS A 152 17.00 26.89 -9.36
CA LYS A 152 16.79 27.85 -10.46
C LYS A 152 16.73 27.23 -11.86
N LYS A 153 17.27 26.02 -12.07
CA LYS A 153 17.40 25.42 -13.42
C LYS A 153 16.25 24.48 -13.82
N ILE A 154 15.03 24.72 -13.35
CA ILE A 154 13.87 23.87 -13.65
C ILE A 154 12.86 24.59 -14.54
N SER A 155 12.30 23.85 -15.49
CA SER A 155 11.12 24.28 -16.25
C SER A 155 9.94 24.57 -15.30
N ASN A 156 9.52 25.83 -15.22
CA ASN A 156 8.27 26.24 -14.56
C ASN A 156 7.01 25.83 -15.34
N GLN A 157 7.14 25.09 -16.44
CA GLN A 157 5.99 24.50 -17.12
C GLN A 157 5.44 23.37 -16.27
N ASN A 158 4.54 23.74 -15.37
CA ASN A 158 3.58 22.82 -14.80
C ASN A 158 2.84 22.14 -15.96
N HIS A 159 3.18 20.90 -16.29
CA HIS A 159 2.15 19.92 -16.66
C HIS A 159 1.42 19.50 -15.38
N GLN A 160 0.92 20.50 -14.65
CA GLN A 160 -0.34 20.32 -13.96
C GLN A 160 -1.35 19.95 -15.05
N ILE A 161 -2.30 19.09 -14.72
CA ILE A 161 -3.59 19.18 -15.40
C ILE A 161 -3.99 20.65 -15.19
N ASN A 162 -3.87 21.46 -16.23
CA ASN A 162 -4.25 22.87 -16.22
C ASN A 162 -5.76 22.90 -15.99
N ASN A 163 -6.18 22.81 -14.73
CA ASN A 163 -7.56 23.04 -14.30
C ASN A 163 -7.94 24.53 -14.47
N SER A 164 -7.00 25.39 -14.87
CA SER A 164 -7.26 26.79 -15.22
C SER A 164 -8.23 26.97 -16.40
N ASN A 165 -8.52 25.92 -17.19
CA ASN A 165 -9.48 25.96 -18.28
C ASN A 165 -10.74 25.09 -18.05
N ILE A 166 -10.91 24.46 -16.89
CA ILE A 166 -12.14 23.72 -16.59
C ILE A 166 -13.15 24.70 -16.02
N ASP A 167 -14.24 24.90 -16.77
CA ASP A 167 -15.45 25.55 -16.26
C ASP A 167 -16.04 24.66 -15.15
N LEU A 168 -15.73 24.99 -13.89
CA LEU A 168 -16.07 24.19 -12.72
C LEU A 168 -17.58 24.13 -12.52
N ASP A 169 -18.29 25.25 -12.69
CA ASP A 169 -19.74 25.31 -12.56
C ASP A 169 -20.41 24.39 -13.60
N LYS A 170 -19.91 24.42 -14.84
CA LYS A 170 -20.36 23.50 -15.89
C LYS A 170 -20.06 22.04 -15.54
N TYR A 171 -18.87 21.73 -15.04
CA TYR A 171 -18.51 20.37 -14.64
C TYR A 171 -19.41 19.84 -13.50
N ILE A 172 -19.68 20.68 -12.49
CA ILE A 172 -20.53 20.33 -11.35
C ILE A 172 -21.97 20.08 -11.80
N SER A 173 -22.48 20.86 -12.76
CA SER A 173 -23.82 20.68 -13.32
C SER A 173 -24.02 19.35 -14.05
N TYR A 174 -22.95 18.65 -14.43
CA TYR A 174 -23.05 17.38 -15.12
C TYR A 174 -23.55 16.25 -14.20
N PRO A 175 -24.40 15.34 -14.70
CA PRO A 175 -24.62 14.05 -14.06
C PRO A 175 -23.32 13.22 -14.02
N HIS A 176 -23.24 12.27 -13.10
CA HIS A 176 -22.03 11.48 -12.85
C HIS A 176 -21.45 10.79 -14.07
N ASN A 177 -22.29 10.27 -14.98
CA ASN A 177 -21.84 9.65 -16.23
C ASN A 177 -21.13 10.64 -17.17
N LYS A 178 -21.60 11.89 -17.25
CA LYS A 178 -20.96 12.96 -18.03
C LYS A 178 -19.66 13.43 -17.38
N ARG A 179 -19.61 13.55 -16.04
CA ARG A 179 -18.35 13.82 -15.31
C ARG A 179 -17.33 12.72 -15.53
N PHE A 180 -17.76 11.46 -15.43
CA PHE A 180 -16.91 10.32 -15.72
C PHE A 180 -16.37 10.38 -17.15
N LEU A 181 -17.20 10.63 -18.16
CA LEU A 181 -16.75 10.70 -19.55
C LEU A 181 -15.70 11.80 -19.75
N HIS A 182 -15.93 12.99 -19.17
CA HIS A 182 -14.98 14.09 -19.19
C HIS A 182 -13.61 13.67 -18.62
N ASP A 183 -13.60 13.14 -17.40
CA ASP A 183 -12.36 12.77 -16.70
C ASP A 183 -11.67 11.55 -17.31
N ASN A 184 -12.46 10.57 -17.77
CA ASN A 184 -11.97 9.34 -18.35
C ASN A 184 -11.29 9.56 -19.70
N ASN A 185 -11.77 10.53 -20.50
CA ASN A 185 -11.15 10.86 -21.79
C ASN A 185 -9.72 11.39 -21.61
N GLU A 186 -9.50 12.33 -20.70
CA GLU A 186 -8.15 12.82 -20.40
C GLU A 186 -7.28 11.75 -19.73
N TYR A 187 -7.85 10.99 -18.79
CA TYR A 187 -7.17 9.84 -18.18
C TYR A 187 -6.65 8.85 -19.24
N LEU A 188 -7.50 8.45 -20.19
CA LEU A 188 -7.16 7.46 -21.22
C LEU A 188 -6.18 8.02 -22.24
N LYS A 189 -6.26 9.31 -22.57
CA LYS A 189 -5.28 9.97 -23.43
C LYS A 189 -3.87 9.87 -22.83
N ILE A 190 -3.72 10.21 -21.54
CA ILE A 190 -2.45 10.09 -20.81
C ILE A 190 -1.99 8.62 -20.79
N LEU A 191 -2.88 7.71 -20.43
CA LEU A 191 -2.57 6.29 -20.31
C LEU A 191 -2.14 5.68 -21.66
N ARG A 192 -2.86 5.95 -22.75
CA ARG A 192 -2.52 5.46 -24.09
C ARG A 192 -1.18 6.01 -24.57
N ASN A 193 -0.91 7.28 -24.32
CA ASN A 193 0.39 7.88 -24.65
C ASN A 193 1.53 7.21 -23.87
N TYR A 194 1.35 6.96 -22.57
CA TYR A 194 2.32 6.23 -21.76
C TYR A 194 2.55 4.80 -22.29
N LEU A 195 1.46 4.06 -22.57
CA LEU A 195 1.56 2.70 -23.09
C LEU A 195 2.25 2.66 -24.48
N SER A 196 1.99 3.63 -25.34
CA SER A 196 2.64 3.74 -26.64
C SER A 196 4.14 4.08 -26.49
N SER A 197 4.47 5.16 -25.78
CA SER A 197 5.83 5.68 -25.70
C SER A 197 6.75 4.85 -24.81
N SER A 198 6.27 4.43 -23.63
CA SER A 198 7.06 3.70 -22.64
C SER A 198 6.96 2.19 -22.83
N MET A 199 5.84 1.68 -23.35
CA MET A 199 5.61 0.25 -23.47
C MET A 199 5.60 -0.29 -24.90
N GLY A 200 5.58 0.57 -25.92
CA GLY A 200 5.49 0.20 -27.33
C GLY A 200 4.13 -0.38 -27.72
N ILE A 201 3.11 -0.20 -26.88
CA ILE A 201 1.75 -0.76 -27.05
C ILE A 201 0.90 0.28 -27.76
N LYS A 202 0.59 0.02 -29.03
CA LYS A 202 -0.15 0.98 -29.89
C LYS A 202 -1.65 0.78 -29.87
N ASN A 203 -2.11 -0.43 -29.59
CA ASN A 203 -3.53 -0.79 -29.57
C ASN A 203 -3.82 -1.76 -28.41
N TRP A 204 -5.09 -1.90 -28.04
CA TRP A 204 -5.47 -2.76 -26.92
C TRP A 204 -5.28 -4.26 -27.20
N HIS A 205 -5.29 -4.70 -28.47
CA HIS A 205 -5.07 -6.11 -28.84
C HIS A 205 -3.64 -6.57 -28.52
N GLU A 206 -2.65 -5.67 -28.64
CA GLU A 206 -1.27 -5.93 -28.21
C GLU A 206 -1.16 -6.14 -26.69
N LEU A 207 -2.06 -5.52 -25.92
CA LEU A 207 -2.17 -5.65 -24.47
C LEU A 207 -2.94 -6.94 -24.08
N ARG A 208 -4.04 -7.25 -24.78
CA ARG A 208 -4.99 -8.33 -24.46
C ARG A 208 -4.95 -9.46 -25.51
N LYS A 209 -3.79 -10.09 -25.66
CA LYS A 209 -3.51 -11.07 -26.74
C LYS A 209 -4.38 -12.32 -26.73
N ASN A 210 -4.93 -12.69 -25.57
CA ASN A 210 -5.75 -13.89 -25.40
C ASN A 210 -7.25 -13.61 -25.61
N VAL A 211 -7.61 -12.37 -25.90
CA VAL A 211 -8.98 -11.93 -26.04
C VAL A 211 -9.37 -11.92 -27.51
N VAL A 212 -10.54 -12.48 -27.82
CA VAL A 212 -11.13 -12.52 -29.15
C VAL A 212 -12.35 -11.62 -29.13
N ALA A 213 -12.27 -10.48 -29.83
CA ALA A 213 -13.40 -9.58 -30.03
C ALA A 213 -13.24 -8.87 -31.38
N ASN A 214 -14.28 -8.89 -32.21
CA ASN A 214 -14.33 -8.11 -33.45
C ASN A 214 -15.09 -6.79 -33.25
N GLU A 215 -15.04 -5.90 -34.25
CA GLU A 215 -15.67 -4.57 -34.15
C GLU A 215 -17.19 -4.62 -33.87
N LYS A 216 -17.91 -5.60 -34.43
CA LYS A 216 -19.35 -5.76 -34.19
C LYS A 216 -19.61 -6.10 -32.72
N GLN A 217 -18.84 -7.03 -32.16
CA GLN A 217 -18.93 -7.44 -30.75
C GLN A 217 -18.56 -6.29 -29.81
N VAL A 218 -17.52 -5.51 -30.14
CA VAL A 218 -17.15 -4.31 -29.38
C VAL A 218 -18.27 -3.27 -29.39
N LYS A 219 -18.91 -3.02 -30.55
CA LYS A 219 -20.07 -2.10 -30.64
C LYS A 219 -21.27 -2.60 -29.83
N GLU A 220 -21.58 -3.90 -29.90
CA GLU A 220 -22.66 -4.51 -29.12
C GLU A 220 -22.39 -4.45 -27.62
N PHE A 221 -21.14 -4.72 -27.19
CA PHE A 221 -20.72 -4.53 -25.81
C PHE A 221 -20.93 -3.10 -25.37
N ASN A 222 -20.44 -2.11 -26.12
CA ASN A 222 -20.53 -0.70 -25.74
C ASN A 222 -22.00 -0.23 -25.61
N LYS A 223 -22.89 -0.73 -26.48
CA LYS A 223 -24.33 -0.46 -26.37
C LYS A 223 -24.91 -1.02 -25.07
N LYS A 224 -24.57 -2.27 -24.72
CA LYS A 224 -25.03 -2.89 -23.45
C LYS A 224 -24.39 -2.22 -22.23
N ALA A 225 -23.09 -1.91 -22.28
CA ALA A 225 -22.35 -1.26 -21.21
C ALA A 225 -22.97 0.08 -20.83
N ALA A 226 -23.38 0.87 -21.83
CA ALA A 226 -24.10 2.12 -21.59
C ALA A 226 -25.44 1.93 -20.86
N LEU A 227 -26.15 0.82 -21.13
CA LEU A 227 -27.40 0.48 -20.44
C LEU A 227 -27.18 0.05 -18.99
N VAL A 228 -26.02 -0.50 -18.63
CA VAL A 228 -25.73 -0.95 -17.25
C VAL A 228 -24.64 -0.12 -16.57
N ASN A 229 -24.45 1.12 -17.02
CA ASN A 229 -23.49 2.08 -16.45
C ASN A 229 -22.05 1.54 -16.32
N GLN A 230 -21.58 0.82 -17.35
CA GLN A 230 -20.20 0.36 -17.47
C GLN A 230 -19.44 1.13 -18.55
N ASP A 231 -18.11 1.18 -18.44
CA ASP A 231 -17.23 1.84 -19.41
C ASP A 231 -17.17 1.05 -20.73
N SER A 232 -16.67 1.68 -21.80
CA SER A 232 -16.52 1.04 -23.10
C SER A 232 -15.46 -0.06 -23.08
N TYR A 233 -15.61 -1.04 -23.95
CA TYR A 233 -14.75 -2.22 -24.04
C TYR A 233 -13.25 -1.88 -24.12
N GLU A 234 -12.89 -0.94 -25.00
CA GLU A 234 -11.50 -0.57 -25.21
C GLU A 234 -10.92 0.16 -24.00
N ASN A 235 -11.73 0.99 -23.34
CA ASN A 235 -11.33 1.71 -22.13
C ASN A 235 -11.03 0.72 -21.00
N LEU A 236 -11.89 -0.27 -20.80
CA LEU A 236 -11.67 -1.37 -19.85
C LEU A 236 -10.38 -2.14 -20.19
N ALA A 237 -10.16 -2.46 -21.47
CA ALA A 237 -8.96 -3.16 -21.92
C ALA A 237 -7.68 -2.39 -21.57
N TYR A 238 -7.62 -1.08 -21.88
CA TYR A 238 -6.48 -0.21 -21.58
C TYR A 238 -6.26 -0.02 -20.08
N LYS A 239 -7.34 0.10 -19.28
CA LYS A 239 -7.25 0.22 -17.81
C LYS A 239 -6.78 -1.06 -17.11
N GLY A 240 -6.64 -2.16 -17.84
CA GLY A 240 -6.29 -3.46 -17.25
C GLY A 240 -7.47 -4.19 -16.60
N PHE A 241 -8.71 -3.77 -16.86
CA PHE A 241 -9.90 -4.37 -16.27
C PHE A 241 -10.23 -5.69 -16.95
N THR A 242 -10.96 -6.57 -16.28
CA THR A 242 -11.47 -7.82 -16.83
C THR A 242 -12.46 -7.55 -17.97
N ILE A 243 -12.27 -8.21 -19.11
CA ILE A 243 -13.10 -8.01 -20.32
C ILE A 243 -13.57 -9.36 -20.89
N PRO A 244 -14.74 -9.41 -21.54
CA PRO A 244 -15.23 -10.63 -22.17
C PRO A 244 -14.50 -10.94 -23.48
N SER A 245 -14.31 -12.23 -23.74
CA SER A 245 -13.85 -12.79 -25.02
C SER A 245 -15.01 -13.56 -25.65
N TYR A 246 -15.12 -13.51 -26.97
CA TYR A 246 -16.29 -13.99 -27.71
C TYR A 246 -15.98 -15.20 -28.60
N ASP A 247 -17.00 -16.01 -28.87
CA ASP A 247 -16.98 -17.03 -29.91
C ASP A 247 -17.36 -16.46 -31.29
N LYS A 248 -17.35 -17.32 -32.32
CA LYS A 248 -17.76 -16.95 -33.69
C LYS A 248 -19.25 -16.56 -33.81
N LYS A 249 -20.08 -16.95 -32.84
CA LYS A 249 -21.53 -16.67 -32.77
C LYS A 249 -21.84 -15.44 -31.91
N SER A 250 -20.82 -14.68 -31.48
CA SER A 250 -20.94 -13.53 -30.58
C SER A 250 -21.45 -13.83 -29.17
N ASN A 251 -21.36 -15.09 -28.72
CA ASN A 251 -21.57 -15.41 -27.32
C ASN A 251 -20.29 -15.16 -26.52
N VAL A 252 -20.43 -14.73 -25.26
CA VAL A 252 -19.30 -14.62 -24.34
C VAL A 252 -18.77 -16.02 -24.03
N LYS A 253 -17.54 -16.30 -24.47
CA LYS A 253 -16.80 -17.55 -24.22
C LYS A 253 -16.28 -17.62 -22.78
N GLY A 254 -15.96 -16.45 -22.21
CA GLY A 254 -15.43 -16.28 -20.87
C GLY A 254 -14.79 -14.91 -20.72
N LEU A 255 -14.36 -14.59 -19.51
CA LEU A 255 -13.70 -13.34 -19.15
C LEU A 255 -12.18 -13.51 -19.11
N GLU A 256 -11.44 -12.48 -19.51
CA GLU A 256 -9.98 -12.46 -19.42
C GLU A 256 -9.53 -11.51 -18.32
N LEU A 257 -8.87 -12.06 -17.31
CA LEU A 257 -8.17 -11.29 -16.27
C LEU A 257 -6.84 -10.79 -16.82
N PHE A 258 -6.52 -9.53 -16.58
CA PHE A 258 -5.23 -9.00 -17.00
C PHE A 258 -4.08 -9.61 -16.19
N GLU A 259 -3.20 -10.38 -16.83
CA GLU A 259 -2.12 -11.10 -16.15
C GLU A 259 -0.83 -10.28 -15.96
N GLY A 260 -0.69 -9.11 -16.60
CA GLY A 260 0.49 -8.26 -16.48
C GLY A 260 0.58 -7.51 -15.14
N LEU A 261 1.66 -6.76 -14.91
CA LEU A 261 1.73 -5.81 -13.78
C LEU A 261 0.53 -4.85 -13.82
N GLU A 262 0.05 -4.40 -12.67
CA GLU A 262 -1.06 -3.45 -12.63
C GLU A 262 -0.80 -2.25 -13.55
N ILE A 263 -1.80 -1.90 -14.36
CA ILE A 263 -1.71 -0.73 -15.22
C ILE A 263 -1.70 0.52 -14.33
N GLY A 264 -0.70 1.38 -14.53
CA GLY A 264 -0.53 2.61 -13.77
C GLY A 264 -1.82 3.44 -13.72
N LYS A 265 -2.18 3.86 -12.50
CA LYS A 265 -3.36 4.69 -12.22
C LYS A 265 -2.89 6.08 -11.77
N ILE A 266 -3.57 7.12 -12.22
CA ILE A 266 -3.31 8.51 -11.81
C ILE A 266 -4.33 8.98 -10.77
N PRO A 267 -3.99 9.99 -9.95
CA PRO A 267 -4.93 10.57 -9.01
C PRO A 267 -6.13 11.25 -9.68
N SER A 268 -7.25 11.30 -8.96
CA SER A 268 -8.36 12.17 -9.32
C SER A 268 -8.01 13.62 -9.00
N TRP A 269 -8.24 14.53 -9.95
CA TRP A 269 -8.13 15.96 -9.70
C TRP A 269 -9.28 16.45 -8.80
N VAL A 270 -10.47 15.83 -8.92
CA VAL A 270 -11.66 16.14 -8.10
C VAL A 270 -11.39 15.91 -6.62
N ASP A 271 -10.62 14.88 -6.28
CA ASP A 271 -10.31 14.59 -4.88
C ASP A 271 -9.43 15.67 -4.25
N SER A 272 -8.74 16.46 -5.07
CA SER A 272 -7.89 17.57 -4.63
C SER A 272 -8.45 18.94 -5.03
N LEU A 273 -9.76 19.03 -5.29
CA LEU A 273 -10.45 20.32 -5.47
C LEU A 273 -10.05 21.27 -4.34
N ASP A 274 -9.71 22.50 -4.71
CA ASP A 274 -9.25 23.59 -3.85
C ASP A 274 -7.85 23.44 -3.22
N LYS A 275 -7.09 22.39 -3.58
CA LYS A 275 -5.70 22.22 -3.14
C LYS A 275 -4.74 22.69 -4.22
N LYS A 276 -3.64 23.33 -3.82
CA LYS A 276 -2.63 23.88 -4.74
C LYS A 276 -1.22 23.39 -4.37
N GLY A 277 -0.36 23.24 -5.37
CA GLY A 277 1.04 22.89 -5.17
C GLY A 277 1.24 21.62 -4.35
N ASP A 278 2.02 21.72 -3.27
CA ASP A 278 2.42 20.60 -2.41
C ASP A 278 1.27 19.98 -1.61
N ASP A 279 0.19 20.73 -1.40
CA ASP A 279 -0.94 20.29 -0.60
C ASP A 279 -1.72 19.15 -1.26
N VAL A 280 -1.62 19.04 -2.59
CA VAL A 280 -2.26 17.96 -3.35
C VAL A 280 -1.71 16.58 -2.92
N TYR A 281 -0.44 16.49 -2.48
CA TYR A 281 0.15 15.22 -2.01
C TYR A 281 -0.32 14.80 -0.62
N LYS A 282 -0.79 15.76 0.18
CA LYS A 282 -1.26 15.52 1.54
C LYS A 282 -2.70 14.97 1.57
N THR A 283 -3.30 14.75 0.41
CA THR A 283 -4.66 14.21 0.22
C THR A 283 -4.77 12.69 0.43
N ILE A 284 -3.94 12.13 1.32
CA ILE A 284 -3.89 10.70 1.63
C ILE A 284 -4.28 10.38 3.08
N GLY A 285 -4.63 11.40 3.86
CA GLY A 285 -5.09 11.32 5.25
C GLY A 285 -4.32 12.24 6.19
N LEU A 286 -4.82 12.37 7.42
CA LEU A 286 -4.24 13.17 8.51
C LEU A 286 -3.64 12.23 9.57
N ALA A 287 -2.35 12.39 9.86
CA ALA A 287 -1.68 11.64 10.92
C ALA A 287 -1.77 12.37 12.27
N ARG A 288 -1.88 11.60 13.35
CA ARG A 288 -1.67 11.94 14.77
C ARG A 288 -2.59 12.98 15.41
N LYS A 289 -3.29 13.80 14.63
CA LYS A 289 -4.19 14.85 15.15
C LYS A 289 -5.63 14.35 15.25
N ILE A 290 -6.20 14.38 16.45
CA ILE A 290 -7.60 14.02 16.70
C ILE A 290 -8.45 15.27 16.57
N VAL A 291 -9.30 15.33 15.54
CA VAL A 291 -10.01 16.56 15.17
C VAL A 291 -11.44 16.64 15.71
N ASN A 292 -12.06 15.51 16.06
CA ASN A 292 -13.43 15.48 16.58
C ASN A 292 -13.71 14.24 17.45
N GLN A 293 -14.88 14.23 18.09
CA GLN A 293 -15.30 13.14 18.99
C GLN A 293 -15.48 11.81 18.25
N LYS A 294 -15.96 11.84 16.99
CA LYS A 294 -16.21 10.61 16.23
C LYS A 294 -14.93 9.86 15.90
N TYR A 295 -13.88 10.56 15.47
CA TYR A 295 -12.57 9.97 15.26
C TYR A 295 -11.94 9.48 16.57
N LEU A 296 -12.14 10.18 17.69
CA LEU A 296 -11.68 9.73 19.01
C LEU A 296 -12.38 8.43 19.43
N ASP A 297 -13.70 8.36 19.27
CA ASP A 297 -14.49 7.17 19.60
C ASP A 297 -14.04 5.95 18.77
N ILE A 298 -13.86 6.13 17.46
CA ILE A 298 -13.38 5.06 16.58
C ILE A 298 -11.93 4.68 16.92
N ALA A 299 -11.07 5.65 17.25
CA ALA A 299 -9.68 5.38 17.65
C ALA A 299 -9.61 4.55 18.94
N LYS A 300 -10.52 4.75 19.90
CA LYS A 300 -10.62 3.90 21.11
C LYS A 300 -11.08 2.47 20.80
N GLN A 301 -11.59 2.21 19.60
CA GLN A 301 -12.03 0.89 19.16
C GLN A 301 -11.06 0.27 18.13
N THR A 302 -9.94 0.96 17.84
CA THR A 302 -9.02 0.63 16.75
C THR A 302 -7.59 0.51 17.29
N PHE A 303 -6.95 -0.60 16.97
CA PHE A 303 -5.65 -0.98 17.52
C PHE A 303 -4.69 -1.31 16.40
N SER A 304 -3.40 -1.21 16.67
CA SER A 304 -2.41 -1.93 15.88
C SER A 304 -2.21 -3.33 16.45
N ILE A 305 -2.11 -4.31 15.55
CA ILE A 305 -1.74 -5.69 15.86
C ILE A 305 -0.43 -6.01 15.15
N ASN A 306 0.52 -6.56 15.89
CA ASN A 306 1.71 -7.19 15.34
C ASN A 306 1.70 -8.68 15.70
N LEU A 307 1.85 -9.54 14.70
CA LEU A 307 1.84 -10.99 14.85
C LEU A 307 3.20 -11.53 14.42
N THR A 308 3.95 -12.08 15.36
CA THR A 308 5.28 -12.63 15.09
C THR A 308 5.22 -14.15 15.05
N ARG A 309 5.77 -14.72 13.97
CA ARG A 309 5.92 -16.17 13.79
C ARG A 309 7.33 -16.52 13.36
N LYS A 310 7.70 -17.79 13.51
CA LYS A 310 8.96 -18.31 12.96
C LYS A 310 8.91 -18.31 11.43
N ASN A 311 10.04 -17.96 10.81
CA ASN A 311 10.18 -18.03 9.36
C ASN A 311 10.50 -19.47 8.95
N ASP A 312 9.61 -20.07 8.15
CA ASP A 312 9.76 -21.40 7.59
C ASP A 312 10.34 -21.37 6.16
N PHE A 313 10.62 -20.17 5.62
CA PHE A 313 11.18 -19.92 4.29
C PHE A 313 10.45 -20.64 3.14
N LYS A 314 9.21 -21.09 3.38
CA LYS A 314 8.47 -21.93 2.46
C LYS A 314 8.22 -21.20 1.14
N LYS A 315 7.89 -19.92 1.22
CA LYS A 315 7.64 -19.07 0.05
C LYS A 315 8.90 -18.93 -0.82
N GLU A 316 10.05 -18.68 -0.20
CA GLU A 316 11.33 -18.54 -0.86
C GLU A 316 11.72 -19.86 -1.55
N ILE A 317 11.56 -20.98 -0.84
CA ILE A 317 11.81 -22.32 -1.38
C ILE A 317 10.87 -22.64 -2.55
N ASP A 318 9.56 -22.38 -2.40
CA ASP A 318 8.56 -22.65 -3.44
C ASP A 318 8.80 -21.78 -4.68
N GLN A 319 9.20 -20.52 -4.50
CA GLN A 319 9.60 -19.63 -5.60
C GLN A 319 10.84 -20.18 -6.34
N ILE A 320 11.83 -20.69 -5.61
CA ILE A 320 13.02 -21.31 -6.22
C ILE A 320 12.65 -22.61 -6.95
N LYS A 321 11.78 -23.44 -6.38
CA LYS A 321 11.28 -24.66 -7.02
C LYS A 321 10.54 -24.36 -8.32
N GLN A 322 9.67 -23.35 -8.33
CA GLN A 322 9.00 -22.90 -9.55
C GLN A 322 9.99 -22.44 -10.63
N ASN A 323 11.07 -21.76 -10.25
CA ASN A 323 12.13 -21.38 -11.19
C ASN A 323 12.88 -22.61 -11.72
N LEU A 324 13.18 -23.59 -10.86
CA LEU A 324 13.79 -24.85 -11.28
C LEU A 324 12.89 -25.63 -12.26
N ASP A 325 11.58 -25.68 -12.02
CA ASP A 325 10.62 -26.32 -12.92
C ASP A 325 10.57 -25.63 -14.29
N LEU A 326 10.64 -24.30 -14.32
CA LEU A 326 10.77 -23.55 -15.57
C LEU A 326 12.09 -23.89 -16.30
N TRP A 327 13.17 -24.09 -15.56
CA TRP A 327 14.48 -24.46 -16.09
C TRP A 327 14.62 -25.92 -16.48
N ASN A 328 13.67 -26.77 -16.13
CA ASN A 328 13.63 -28.17 -16.54
C ASN A 328 12.81 -28.43 -17.80
N LYS A 329 12.23 -27.39 -18.41
CA LYS A 329 11.51 -27.50 -19.69
C LYS A 329 12.47 -27.65 -20.87
N GLU A 330 11.99 -28.26 -21.95
CA GLU A 330 12.79 -28.51 -23.17
C GLU A 330 13.33 -27.20 -23.79
N ASP A 331 12.57 -26.11 -23.74
CA ASP A 331 12.95 -24.78 -24.26
C ASP A 331 13.86 -23.97 -23.29
N ALA A 332 14.19 -24.52 -22.12
CA ALA A 332 14.84 -23.75 -21.06
C ALA A 332 16.24 -23.23 -21.44
N LYS A 333 17.02 -23.99 -22.20
CA LYS A 333 18.40 -23.60 -22.56
C LYS A 333 18.42 -22.37 -23.46
N GLU A 334 17.68 -22.39 -24.56
CA GLU A 334 17.58 -21.28 -25.50
C GLU A 334 17.04 -20.02 -24.79
N LYS A 335 15.98 -20.20 -23.99
CA LYS A 335 15.36 -19.12 -23.23
C LYS A 335 16.28 -18.53 -22.17
N PHE A 336 17.03 -19.36 -21.46
CA PHE A 336 18.02 -18.91 -20.48
C PHE A 336 19.12 -18.10 -21.16
N GLU A 337 19.66 -18.60 -22.27
CA GLU A 337 20.67 -17.90 -23.07
C GLU A 337 20.16 -16.56 -23.58
N GLN A 338 18.91 -16.50 -24.07
CA GLN A 338 18.27 -15.24 -24.48
C GLN A 338 18.25 -14.23 -23.33
N LEU A 339 17.77 -14.63 -22.15
CA LEU A 339 17.62 -13.74 -21.00
C LEU A 339 18.97 -13.27 -20.45
N ARG A 340 19.94 -14.18 -20.39
CA ARG A 340 21.31 -13.86 -20.02
C ARG A 340 21.92 -12.84 -20.97
N ASN A 341 21.75 -13.04 -22.28
CA ASN A 341 22.26 -12.12 -23.30
C ASN A 341 21.53 -10.76 -23.26
N GLU A 342 20.23 -10.73 -22.95
CA GLU A 342 19.48 -9.49 -22.74
C GLU A 342 20.00 -8.72 -21.52
N GLU A 343 20.26 -9.39 -20.39
CA GLU A 343 20.81 -8.74 -19.20
C GLU A 343 22.25 -8.26 -19.43
N ILE A 344 23.09 -9.03 -20.14
CA ILE A 344 24.43 -8.57 -20.55
C ILE A 344 24.34 -7.30 -21.40
N LYS A 345 23.47 -7.28 -22.42
CA LYS A 345 23.28 -6.08 -23.27
C LYS A 345 22.82 -4.88 -22.46
N LYS A 346 21.92 -5.08 -21.49
CA LYS A 346 21.47 -4.04 -20.58
C LYS A 346 22.63 -3.52 -19.73
N LEU A 347 23.41 -4.40 -19.11
CA LEU A 347 24.57 -4.02 -18.31
C LEU A 347 25.66 -3.35 -19.15
N GLU A 348 25.87 -3.75 -20.41
CA GLU A 348 26.79 -3.08 -21.34
C GLU A 348 26.29 -1.69 -21.72
N PHE A 349 24.98 -1.51 -21.90
CA PHE A 349 24.36 -0.20 -22.10
C PHE A 349 24.49 0.69 -20.84
N ASP A 350 24.18 0.14 -19.67
CA ASP A 350 24.32 0.84 -18.38
C ASP A 350 25.79 1.23 -18.13
N LYS A 351 26.73 0.34 -18.46
CA LYS A 351 28.19 0.60 -18.41
C LYS A 351 28.54 1.79 -19.29
N LYS A 352 28.07 1.82 -20.54
CA LYS A 352 28.32 2.93 -21.46
C LYS A 352 27.78 4.25 -20.92
N ASN A 353 26.53 4.26 -20.41
CA ASN A 353 25.93 5.47 -19.84
C ASN A 353 26.68 5.94 -18.60
N ILE A 354 27.14 5.02 -17.75
CA ILE A 354 27.94 5.34 -16.56
C ILE A 354 29.32 5.87 -16.96
N GLU A 355 29.94 5.28 -17.98
CA GLU A 355 31.21 5.76 -18.52
C GLU A 355 31.09 7.16 -19.12
N GLU A 356 30.06 7.42 -19.94
CA GLU A 356 29.77 8.75 -20.50
C GLU A 356 29.50 9.78 -19.39
N TYR A 357 28.67 9.41 -18.41
CA TYR A 357 28.38 10.22 -17.24
C TYR A 357 29.65 10.62 -16.46
N TRP A 358 30.54 9.67 -16.18
CA TRP A 358 31.79 9.95 -15.47
C TRP A 358 32.79 10.72 -16.34
N ASN A 359 32.89 10.41 -17.65
CA ASN A 359 33.75 11.14 -18.58
C ASN A 359 33.35 12.62 -18.66
N GLU A 360 32.06 12.91 -18.75
CA GLU A 360 31.54 14.27 -18.74
C GLU A 360 31.85 14.98 -17.41
N LYS A 361 31.68 14.27 -16.29
CA LYS A 361 31.99 14.78 -14.95
C LYS A 361 33.48 15.09 -14.75
N ILE A 362 34.37 14.20 -15.21
CA ILE A 362 35.83 14.38 -15.18
C ILE A 362 36.26 15.55 -16.08
N LYS A 363 35.75 15.61 -17.31
CA LYS A 363 36.05 16.67 -18.28
C LYS A 363 35.69 18.07 -17.74
N ASN A 364 34.57 18.17 -17.02
CA ASN A 364 34.07 19.44 -16.49
C ASN A 364 34.69 19.83 -15.13
N THR A 365 35.61 19.03 -14.59
CA THR A 365 36.30 19.29 -13.32
C THR A 365 37.68 19.89 -13.59
N GLN A 366 38.04 21.01 -12.94
CA GLN A 366 39.30 21.72 -13.21
C GLN A 366 40.47 21.29 -12.32
N ASP A 367 40.20 20.79 -11.11
CA ASP A 367 41.21 20.38 -10.12
C ASP A 367 41.79 18.97 -10.39
N HIS A 368 43.11 18.82 -10.34
CA HIS A 368 43.81 17.56 -10.68
C HIS A 368 43.57 16.44 -9.66
N LEU A 369 43.54 16.77 -8.36
CA LEU A 369 43.35 15.77 -7.29
C LEU A 369 41.89 15.25 -7.28
N SER A 370 40.93 16.12 -7.59
CA SER A 370 39.52 15.77 -7.78
C SER A 370 39.30 14.91 -9.04
N ARG A 371 40.00 15.21 -10.15
CA ARG A 371 39.98 14.34 -11.35
C ARG A 371 40.46 12.92 -11.04
N GLN A 372 41.58 12.76 -10.33
CA GLN A 372 42.09 11.44 -9.94
C GLN A 372 41.10 10.67 -9.05
N ASN A 373 40.41 11.38 -8.15
CA ASN A 373 39.39 10.81 -7.29
C ASN A 373 38.16 10.34 -8.05
N LEU A 374 37.75 11.08 -9.08
CA LEU A 374 36.69 10.66 -9.99
C LEU A 374 37.08 9.49 -10.86
N GLU A 375 38.32 9.46 -11.33
CA GLU A 375 38.86 8.33 -12.07
C GLU A 375 38.77 7.07 -11.22
N ASN A 376 39.11 7.14 -9.93
CA ASN A 376 38.96 6.03 -8.99
C ASN A 376 37.49 5.62 -8.74
N GLU A 377 36.55 6.56 -8.60
CA GLU A 377 35.12 6.24 -8.45
C GLU A 377 34.50 5.66 -9.73
N LYS A 378 34.89 6.22 -10.88
CA LYS A 378 34.55 5.70 -12.22
C LYS A 378 35.05 4.27 -12.33
N GLU A 379 36.32 4.00 -12.03
CA GLU A 379 36.90 2.67 -12.06
C GLU A 379 36.17 1.70 -11.13
N LYS A 380 35.84 2.11 -9.90
CA LYS A 380 35.08 1.25 -8.96
C LYS A 380 33.69 0.90 -9.49
N ASN A 381 32.96 1.86 -10.03
CA ASN A 381 31.62 1.65 -10.58
C ASN A 381 31.65 0.82 -11.87
N LEU A 382 32.60 1.10 -12.76
CA LEU A 382 32.81 0.31 -13.98
C LEU A 382 33.29 -1.10 -13.65
N LYS A 383 34.12 -1.28 -12.63
CA LYS A 383 34.53 -2.59 -12.12
C LYS A 383 33.33 -3.36 -11.59
N ALA A 384 32.49 -2.76 -10.75
CA ALA A 384 31.29 -3.43 -10.22
C ALA A 384 30.33 -3.88 -11.34
N ILE A 385 30.19 -3.11 -12.43
CA ILE A 385 29.37 -3.52 -13.58
C ILE A 385 30.09 -4.56 -14.45
N ASN A 386 31.40 -4.41 -14.68
CA ASN A 386 32.20 -5.41 -15.37
C ASN A 386 32.15 -6.76 -14.65
N ASP A 387 32.26 -6.77 -13.32
CA ASP A 387 32.19 -7.99 -12.51
C ASP A 387 30.82 -8.67 -12.68
N LYS A 388 29.73 -7.89 -12.73
CA LYS A 388 28.38 -8.41 -13.06
C LYS A 388 28.30 -8.96 -14.49
N ILE A 389 28.84 -8.24 -15.47
CA ILE A 389 28.88 -8.69 -16.86
C ILE A 389 29.66 -10.00 -16.96
N GLN A 390 30.82 -10.11 -16.30
CA GLN A 390 31.64 -11.32 -16.28
C GLN A 390 30.94 -12.47 -15.57
N TYR A 391 30.23 -12.19 -14.48
CA TYR A 391 29.37 -13.17 -13.82
C TYR A 391 28.33 -13.73 -14.80
N PHE A 392 27.55 -12.86 -15.47
CA PHE A 392 26.55 -13.33 -16.44
C PHE A 392 27.17 -14.01 -17.67
N LYS A 393 28.36 -13.60 -18.13
CA LYS A 393 29.08 -14.29 -19.22
C LYS A 393 29.48 -15.71 -18.85
N LYS A 394 29.84 -15.95 -17.59
CA LYS A 394 30.22 -17.29 -17.08
C LYS A 394 29.02 -18.13 -16.65
N LEU A 395 27.86 -17.51 -16.44
CA LEU A 395 26.68 -18.19 -15.94
C LEU A 395 26.08 -19.12 -17.00
N THR A 396 26.00 -20.40 -16.69
CA THR A 396 25.34 -21.43 -17.50
C THR A 396 24.02 -21.84 -16.83
N LEU A 397 23.13 -22.48 -17.59
CA LEU A 397 21.86 -22.99 -17.05
C LEU A 397 22.10 -23.99 -15.91
N ASP A 398 23.11 -24.85 -16.03
CA ASP A 398 23.44 -25.84 -15.00
C ASP A 398 23.97 -25.19 -13.72
N VAL A 399 24.83 -24.18 -13.85
CA VAL A 399 25.31 -23.39 -12.71
C VAL A 399 24.16 -22.66 -12.03
N GLU A 400 23.24 -22.07 -12.78
CA GLU A 400 22.04 -21.45 -12.21
C GLU A 400 21.21 -22.46 -11.42
N LYS A 401 20.92 -23.63 -11.99
CA LYS A 401 20.20 -24.71 -11.29
C LYS A 401 20.91 -25.14 -10.02
N GLU A 402 22.24 -25.25 -10.04
CA GLU A 402 23.04 -25.59 -8.86
C GLU A 402 22.93 -24.53 -7.76
N ILE A 403 23.01 -23.24 -8.11
CA ILE A 403 22.89 -22.15 -7.13
C ILE A 403 21.48 -22.14 -6.53
N LEU A 404 20.44 -22.32 -7.35
CA LEU A 404 19.06 -22.44 -6.87
C LEU A 404 18.89 -23.62 -5.90
N ARG A 405 19.44 -24.80 -6.21
CA ARG A 405 19.43 -25.95 -5.30
C ARG A 405 20.18 -25.68 -3.99
N LYS A 406 21.35 -25.02 -4.04
CA LYS A 406 22.11 -24.62 -2.84
C LYS A 406 21.30 -23.67 -1.95
N LYS A 407 20.58 -22.71 -2.53
CA LYS A 407 19.70 -21.79 -1.78
C LYS A 407 18.55 -22.52 -1.10
N ILE A 408 17.97 -23.55 -1.72
CA ILE A 408 16.96 -24.39 -1.06
C ILE A 408 17.56 -25.04 0.20
N VAL A 409 18.73 -25.66 0.09
CA VAL A 409 19.41 -26.31 1.23
C VAL A 409 19.72 -25.31 2.35
N GLU A 410 20.15 -24.09 1.99
CA GLU A 410 20.39 -23.00 2.94
C GLU A 410 19.11 -22.61 3.70
N PHE A 411 18.00 -22.38 3.00
CA PHE A 411 16.72 -22.05 3.62
C PHE A 411 16.15 -23.20 4.46
N GLU A 412 16.31 -24.45 4.02
CA GLU A 412 15.95 -25.64 4.81
C GLU A 412 16.78 -25.72 6.09
N LYS A 413 18.07 -25.36 6.04
CA LYS A 413 18.93 -25.27 7.23
C LYS A 413 18.46 -24.16 8.16
N MET A 414 18.22 -22.94 7.65
CA MET A 414 17.71 -21.80 8.43
C MET A 414 16.36 -22.12 9.09
N THR A 415 15.49 -22.89 8.41
CA THR A 415 14.21 -23.36 8.94
C THR A 415 14.42 -24.31 10.13
N LYS A 416 15.37 -25.25 10.03
CA LYS A 416 15.72 -26.18 11.12
C LYS A 416 16.35 -25.47 12.32
N GLU A 417 17.15 -24.43 12.10
CA GLU A 417 17.77 -23.63 13.16
C GLU A 417 16.72 -22.86 13.98
N ASN A 418 15.57 -22.51 13.38
CA ASN A 418 14.41 -21.91 14.06
C ASN A 418 14.72 -20.55 14.77
N ILE A 419 15.72 -19.82 14.28
CA ILE A 419 16.15 -18.52 14.85
C ILE A 419 15.42 -17.35 14.19
N HIS A 420 15.12 -17.46 12.89
CA HIS A 420 14.53 -16.37 12.12
C HIS A 420 13.03 -16.22 12.39
N SER A 421 12.59 -14.99 12.57
CA SER A 421 11.18 -14.65 12.78
C SER A 421 10.75 -13.58 11.77
N ILE A 422 9.49 -13.62 11.41
CA ILE A 422 8.83 -12.63 10.56
C ILE A 422 7.60 -12.13 11.26
N SER A 423 7.19 -10.91 10.93
CA SER A 423 6.12 -10.21 11.62
C SER A 423 5.15 -9.61 10.63
N GLU A 424 3.86 -9.86 10.84
CA GLU A 424 2.76 -9.20 10.12
C GLU A 424 2.21 -8.08 10.98
N ASN A 425 2.15 -6.87 10.42
CA ASN A 425 1.66 -5.69 11.13
C ASN A 425 0.43 -5.16 10.38
N GLY A 426 -0.59 -4.80 11.13
CA GLY A 426 -1.80 -4.19 10.58
C GLY A 426 -2.64 -3.51 11.64
N THR A 427 -3.80 -3.05 11.20
CA THR A 427 -4.84 -2.47 12.03
C THR A 427 -5.90 -3.53 12.33
N MET A 428 -6.43 -3.51 13.54
CA MET A 428 -7.59 -4.28 13.95
C MET A 428 -8.59 -3.41 14.70
N TRP A 429 -9.82 -3.87 14.86
CA TRP A 429 -10.85 -3.16 15.60
C TRP A 429 -11.83 -4.13 16.28
N ILE A 430 -12.52 -3.65 17.32
CA ILE A 430 -13.49 -4.45 18.08
C ILE A 430 -14.67 -4.83 17.17
N LEU A 431 -14.83 -6.12 16.89
CA LEU A 431 -15.98 -6.66 16.15
C LEU A 431 -17.08 -7.15 17.10
N ASP A 432 -16.71 -7.94 18.10
CA ASP A 432 -17.69 -8.63 18.94
C ASP A 432 -17.02 -9.09 20.24
N TYR A 433 -17.81 -9.59 21.19
CA TYR A 433 -17.31 -10.24 22.39
C TYR A 433 -18.30 -11.27 22.91
N GLN A 434 -17.80 -12.30 23.56
CA GLN A 434 -18.63 -13.30 24.22
C GLN A 434 -19.38 -12.66 25.40
N LEU A 435 -20.69 -12.85 25.48
CA LEU A 435 -21.45 -12.42 26.65
C LEU A 435 -21.06 -13.28 27.87
N SER A 436 -20.90 -12.64 29.02
CA SER A 436 -20.54 -13.27 30.28
C SER A 436 -21.51 -12.83 31.36
N ASP A 437 -22.04 -13.78 32.12
CA ASP A 437 -22.85 -13.51 33.31
C ASP A 437 -21.97 -13.17 34.53
N ASN A 438 -20.66 -13.39 34.44
CA ASN A 438 -19.70 -13.32 35.55
C ASN A 438 -18.77 -12.08 35.48
N GLY A 439 -19.28 -10.93 35.03
CA GLY A 439 -18.52 -9.67 34.96
C GLY A 439 -18.05 -9.29 33.55
N TYR A 440 -16.93 -8.55 33.46
CA TYR A 440 -16.46 -8.02 32.17
C TYR A 440 -16.00 -9.16 31.23
N PRO A 441 -16.35 -9.15 29.94
CA PRO A 441 -16.02 -10.25 29.03
C PRO A 441 -14.51 -10.39 28.82
N THR A 442 -14.02 -11.63 28.82
CA THR A 442 -12.59 -11.95 28.62
C THR A 442 -12.28 -12.53 27.24
N LYS A 443 -13.30 -12.85 26.43
CA LYS A 443 -13.14 -13.36 25.08
C LYS A 443 -13.71 -12.38 24.06
N TRP A 444 -12.84 -11.89 23.19
CA TRP A 444 -13.10 -10.80 22.27
C TRP A 444 -12.78 -11.21 20.84
N TYR A 445 -13.53 -10.66 19.89
CA TYR A 445 -13.34 -10.90 18.47
C TYR A 445 -12.99 -9.58 17.78
N PHE A 446 -11.93 -9.59 16.98
CA PHE A 446 -11.41 -8.42 16.30
C PHE A 446 -11.43 -8.62 14.79
N GLY A 447 -11.93 -7.62 14.06
CA GLY A 447 -11.86 -7.57 12.60
C GLY A 447 -10.51 -7.04 12.12
N THR A 448 -9.96 -7.66 11.07
CA THR A 448 -8.75 -7.21 10.36
C THR A 448 -8.75 -7.75 8.93
N ASN A 449 -7.68 -7.56 8.16
CA ASN A 449 -7.50 -8.18 6.85
C ASN A 449 -6.99 -9.63 6.95
N SER A 450 -7.36 -10.48 6.00
CA SER A 450 -6.83 -11.84 5.88
C SER A 450 -5.32 -11.89 5.71
N HIS A 451 -4.74 -10.94 4.96
CA HIS A 451 -3.28 -10.88 4.81
C HIS A 451 -2.55 -10.46 6.08
N VAL A 452 -3.22 -9.79 7.03
CA VAL A 452 -2.66 -9.51 8.36
C VAL A 452 -2.78 -10.78 9.23
N ALA A 453 -3.96 -11.40 9.24
CA ALA A 453 -4.23 -12.61 10.02
C ALA A 453 -3.48 -13.88 9.53
N ARG A 454 -2.77 -13.83 8.39
CA ARG A 454 -2.00 -14.98 7.86
C ARG A 454 -0.90 -15.48 8.79
N ALA A 455 -0.45 -14.67 9.74
CA ALA A 455 0.52 -15.08 10.75
C ALA A 455 -0.07 -15.95 11.86
N LEU A 456 -1.40 -16.05 11.98
CA LEU A 456 -2.09 -16.90 12.96
C LEU A 456 -2.09 -18.37 12.49
N VAL A 457 -0.93 -18.98 12.59
CA VAL A 457 -0.64 -20.40 12.28
C VAL A 457 0.12 -21.03 13.45
N ASP A 458 0.34 -22.35 13.40
CA ASP A 458 0.90 -23.13 14.53
C ASP A 458 2.27 -22.65 15.04
N ASN A 459 3.05 -22.01 14.18
CA ASN A 459 4.38 -21.47 14.48
C ASN A 459 4.39 -19.98 14.91
N LEU A 460 3.22 -19.42 15.24
CA LEU A 460 3.10 -18.14 15.94
C LEU A 460 3.88 -18.21 17.28
N THR A 461 4.67 -17.17 17.55
CA THR A 461 5.49 -17.07 18.76
C THR A 461 4.94 -16.05 19.74
N SER A 462 4.46 -14.91 19.24
CA SER A 462 4.03 -13.79 20.06
C SER A 462 3.15 -12.84 19.26
N PHE A 463 2.43 -11.98 19.97
CA PHE A 463 1.69 -10.88 19.38
C PHE A 463 1.77 -9.64 20.26
N SER A 464 1.51 -8.47 19.69
CA SER A 464 1.39 -7.23 20.46
C SER A 464 0.22 -6.39 20.01
N ILE A 465 -0.43 -5.73 20.96
CA ILE A 465 -1.55 -4.82 20.75
C ILE A 465 -1.11 -3.41 21.15
N THR A 466 -1.16 -2.47 20.22
CA THR A 466 -0.92 -1.04 20.49
C THR A 466 -2.24 -0.30 20.47
N LYS A 467 -2.51 0.48 21.53
CA LYS A 467 -3.73 1.28 21.68
C LYS A 467 -3.43 2.71 22.12
N ILE A 468 -4.40 3.60 21.91
CA ILE A 468 -4.46 4.87 22.65
C ILE A 468 -4.99 4.66 24.08
N ASN A 469 -4.54 5.47 25.04
CA ASN A 469 -4.98 5.42 26.43
C ASN A 469 -6.37 6.06 26.63
N ASN A 470 -7.06 5.67 27.71
CA ASN A 470 -8.47 6.04 27.94
C ASN A 470 -8.71 7.55 28.08
N ASN A 471 -7.71 8.27 28.62
CA ASN A 471 -7.76 9.69 28.96
C ASN A 471 -7.48 10.64 27.78
N LEU A 472 -7.42 10.13 26.55
CA LEU A 472 -7.18 10.95 25.37
C LEU A 472 -8.38 11.85 25.05
N GLU A 473 -8.10 13.09 24.65
CA GLU A 473 -9.10 14.12 24.33
C GLU A 473 -8.97 14.65 22.89
N ILE A 474 -10.05 15.29 22.41
CA ILE A 474 -10.08 15.98 21.11
C ILE A 474 -9.03 17.11 21.09
N GLY A 475 -8.47 17.38 19.91
CA GLY A 475 -7.52 18.46 19.66
C GLY A 475 -6.08 18.13 20.00
N GLN A 476 -5.84 17.00 20.68
CA GLN A 476 -4.49 16.54 20.96
C GLN A 476 -3.79 16.04 19.68
N THR A 477 -2.52 16.40 19.56
CA THR A 477 -1.61 15.85 18.54
C THR A 477 -0.75 14.79 19.22
N LEU A 478 -0.88 13.55 18.77
CA LEU A 478 -0.07 12.43 19.25
C LEU A 478 1.36 12.52 18.71
N ASN A 479 2.29 11.87 19.41
CA ASN A 479 3.61 11.53 18.92
C ASN A 479 3.56 10.15 18.22
N LEU A 480 4.72 9.66 17.77
CA LEU A 480 4.87 8.30 17.27
C LEU A 480 4.52 7.29 18.37
N SER A 481 3.97 6.13 17.99
CA SER A 481 3.42 5.16 18.95
C SER A 481 4.38 4.72 20.06
N ARG A 482 5.70 4.69 19.80
CA ARG A 482 6.71 4.32 20.81
C ARG A 482 7.21 5.50 21.65
N LEU A 483 6.90 6.73 21.24
CA LEU A 483 7.36 7.99 21.84
C LEU A 483 6.24 8.78 22.53
N ASP A 484 5.03 8.22 22.58
CA ASP A 484 3.88 8.87 23.19
C ASP A 484 3.50 8.17 24.50
N GLU A 485 3.30 8.95 25.56
CA GLU A 485 2.86 8.46 26.86
C GLU A 485 1.35 8.14 26.91
N LYS A 486 0.61 8.62 25.91
CA LYS A 486 -0.83 8.37 25.71
C LYS A 486 -1.08 7.16 24.83
N ILE A 487 -0.02 6.44 24.45
CA ILE A 487 -0.08 5.21 23.67
C ILE A 487 0.62 4.12 24.46
N THR A 488 -0.01 2.95 24.55
CA THR A 488 0.55 1.78 25.23
C THR A 488 0.59 0.60 24.27
N THR A 489 1.71 -0.11 24.24
CA THR A 489 1.85 -1.39 23.54
C THR A 489 1.97 -2.51 24.55
N PHE A 490 1.08 -3.48 24.44
CA PHE A 490 1.06 -4.70 25.24
C PHE A 490 1.63 -5.85 24.41
N TYR A 491 2.57 -6.60 24.98
CA TYR A 491 3.27 -7.70 24.34
C TYR A 491 2.93 -9.01 25.05
N PHE A 492 2.63 -10.04 24.26
CA PHE A 492 2.17 -11.34 24.73
C PHE A 492 2.94 -12.47 24.05
N ASN A 493 3.34 -13.47 24.84
CA ASN A 493 3.96 -14.70 24.34
C ASN A 493 3.02 -15.91 24.42
N ASP A 494 1.83 -15.73 24.99
CA ASP A 494 0.82 -16.78 25.17
C ASP A 494 0.08 -17.07 23.85
N LYS A 495 0.68 -17.87 22.96
CA LYS A 495 0.09 -18.16 21.63
C LYS A 495 -1.31 -18.78 21.66
N LYS A 496 -1.72 -19.39 22.78
CA LYS A 496 -3.08 -19.94 22.96
C LYS A 496 -4.14 -18.86 23.18
N ALA A 497 -3.72 -17.65 23.55
CA ALA A 497 -4.63 -16.54 23.78
C ALA A 497 -5.16 -15.91 22.50
N ILE A 498 -4.66 -16.28 21.32
CA ILE A 498 -5.10 -15.72 20.04
C ILE A 498 -5.30 -16.82 19.01
N LYS A 499 -6.39 -16.75 18.23
CA LYS A 499 -6.64 -17.66 17.11
C LYS A 499 -7.48 -17.03 16.02
N LYS A 500 -7.29 -17.46 14.77
CA LYS A 500 -8.15 -17.08 13.66
C LYS A 500 -9.48 -17.83 13.74
N VAL A 501 -10.59 -17.10 13.61
CA VAL A 501 -11.97 -17.61 13.68
C VAL A 501 -12.59 -17.66 12.29
N PHE A 502 -12.48 -16.57 11.53
CA PHE A 502 -13.04 -16.44 10.19
C PHE A 502 -12.00 -15.86 9.23
N ASP A 503 -12.11 -16.24 7.96
CA ASP A 503 -11.27 -15.76 6.87
C ASP A 503 -12.11 -15.68 5.59
N GLY A 504 -12.10 -14.54 4.90
CA GLY A 504 -12.84 -14.23 3.69
C GLY A 504 -12.28 -14.91 2.43
N ILE A 505 -11.70 -16.09 2.58
CA ILE A 505 -11.20 -16.94 1.49
C ILE A 505 -12.23 -18.02 1.15
N GLY A 506 -12.41 -18.31 -0.14
CA GLY A 506 -13.30 -19.38 -0.59
C GLY A 506 -14.74 -19.24 -0.11
N TYR A 507 -15.18 -18.00 0.12
CA TYR A 507 -16.45 -17.68 0.77
C TYR A 507 -17.64 -17.66 -0.19
N LEU A 508 -17.41 -17.81 -1.50
CA LEU A 508 -18.43 -17.90 -2.53
C LEU A 508 -18.63 -19.34 -3.01
N ASN A 509 -19.86 -19.65 -3.43
CA ASN A 509 -20.25 -20.96 -3.97
C ASN A 509 -19.61 -21.24 -5.33
N LYS A 510 -19.47 -20.22 -6.18
CA LYS A 510 -18.81 -20.31 -7.48
C LYS A 510 -17.35 -19.93 -7.39
N LYS A 511 -16.51 -20.65 -8.11
CA LYS A 511 -15.08 -20.36 -8.21
C LYS A 511 -14.79 -19.37 -9.34
N PRO A 512 -13.77 -18.51 -9.20
CA PRO A 512 -13.40 -17.54 -10.22
C PRO A 512 -13.23 -18.15 -11.63
N PHE A 513 -12.61 -19.33 -11.73
CA PHE A 513 -12.30 -19.97 -13.01
C PHE A 513 -13.55 -20.25 -13.87
N GLU A 514 -14.72 -20.39 -13.26
CA GLU A 514 -15.97 -20.69 -13.95
C GLU A 514 -16.39 -19.57 -14.91
N PHE A 515 -15.90 -18.35 -14.66
CA PHE A 515 -16.17 -17.19 -15.48
C PHE A 515 -15.10 -16.91 -16.53
N LEU A 516 -13.96 -17.62 -16.49
CA LEU A 516 -12.78 -17.25 -17.27
C LEU A 516 -12.74 -17.93 -18.65
N ILE A 517 -11.99 -17.32 -19.57
CA ILE A 517 -11.64 -17.93 -20.86
C ILE A 517 -10.93 -19.29 -20.65
N PRO A 518 -11.04 -20.27 -21.59
CA PRO A 518 -10.52 -21.63 -21.38
C PRO A 518 -9.05 -21.71 -20.96
N GLU A 519 -8.21 -20.84 -21.52
CA GLU A 519 -6.79 -20.76 -21.24
C GLU A 519 -6.54 -20.41 -19.77
N GLN A 520 -7.30 -19.45 -19.22
CA GLN A 520 -7.22 -19.03 -17.83
C GLN A 520 -8.00 -19.94 -16.89
N LYS A 521 -9.08 -20.56 -17.37
CA LYS A 521 -9.84 -21.56 -16.62
C LYS A 521 -8.96 -22.71 -16.17
N LYS A 522 -8.12 -23.26 -17.06
CA LYS A 522 -7.15 -24.30 -16.70
C LYS A 522 -6.08 -23.77 -15.75
N LYS A 523 -5.58 -22.56 -16.00
CA LYS A 523 -4.50 -21.95 -15.21
C LYS A 523 -4.90 -21.62 -13.78
N PHE A 524 -6.14 -21.20 -13.56
CA PHE A 524 -6.65 -20.73 -12.28
C PHE A 524 -7.73 -21.66 -11.69
N GLN A 525 -7.79 -22.92 -12.12
CA GLN A 525 -8.79 -23.90 -11.69
C GLN A 525 -8.83 -24.09 -10.16
N ASP A 526 -7.66 -23.95 -9.51
CA ASP A 526 -7.49 -24.17 -8.07
C ASP A 526 -7.63 -22.87 -7.26
N TYR A 527 -7.87 -21.73 -7.92
CA TYR A 527 -7.99 -20.45 -7.26
C TYR A 527 -9.40 -20.27 -6.74
N GLU A 528 -9.53 -19.68 -5.57
CA GLU A 528 -10.83 -19.39 -4.95
C GLU A 528 -11.10 -17.88 -4.85
N ALA A 529 -12.36 -17.53 -4.58
CA ALA A 529 -12.77 -16.15 -4.37
C ALA A 529 -12.20 -15.60 -3.05
N PHE A 530 -11.96 -14.29 -3.01
CA PHE A 530 -11.35 -13.63 -1.86
C PHE A 530 -11.98 -12.27 -1.57
N ALA A 531 -12.25 -12.05 -0.29
CA ALA A 531 -12.47 -10.78 0.36
C ALA A 531 -11.40 -10.64 1.44
N ASP A 532 -10.66 -9.53 1.44
CA ASP A 532 -9.55 -9.35 2.38
C ASP A 532 -10.04 -8.96 3.77
N PHE A 533 -10.64 -9.93 4.47
CA PHE A 533 -11.24 -9.77 5.77
C PHE A 533 -11.09 -11.06 6.57
N ALA A 534 -10.63 -10.93 7.80
CA ALA A 534 -10.55 -12.01 8.75
C ALA A 534 -10.99 -11.53 10.14
N VAL A 535 -11.39 -12.50 10.95
CA VAL A 535 -11.70 -12.29 12.36
C VAL A 535 -10.81 -13.20 13.18
N PHE A 536 -10.20 -12.66 14.22
CA PHE A 536 -9.53 -13.46 15.23
C PHE A 536 -10.11 -13.22 16.61
N GLU A 537 -10.02 -14.26 17.43
CA GLU A 537 -10.37 -14.27 18.83
C GLU A 537 -9.12 -13.93 19.65
N VAL A 538 -9.28 -13.09 20.67
CA VAL A 538 -8.35 -12.95 21.79
C VAL A 538 -9.06 -13.37 23.07
N ASP A 539 -8.50 -14.36 23.76
CA ASP A 539 -8.99 -14.85 25.04
C ASP A 539 -8.03 -14.42 26.17
N PHE A 540 -8.37 -13.33 26.85
CA PHE A 540 -7.59 -12.75 27.94
C PHE A 540 -7.48 -13.70 29.14
N SER A 541 -8.34 -14.72 29.26
CA SER A 541 -8.21 -15.74 30.32
C SER A 541 -7.00 -16.65 30.13
N GLN A 542 -6.46 -16.71 28.91
CA GLN A 542 -5.29 -17.52 28.58
C GLN A 542 -3.96 -16.75 28.78
N ILE A 543 -4.03 -15.44 29.05
CA ILE A 543 -2.85 -14.59 29.23
C ILE A 543 -2.38 -14.70 30.68
N LYS A 544 -1.14 -15.16 30.87
CA LYS A 544 -0.56 -15.35 32.20
C LYS A 544 0.46 -14.28 32.56
N LYS A 545 1.13 -13.75 31.54
CA LYS A 545 2.15 -12.71 31.66
C LYS A 545 2.05 -11.76 30.48
N LEU A 546 2.37 -10.50 30.73
CA LEU A 546 2.48 -9.48 29.69
C LEU A 546 3.72 -8.63 29.94
N TYR A 547 4.16 -7.95 28.90
CA TYR A 547 5.04 -6.79 29.01
C TYR A 547 4.30 -5.59 28.41
N ALA A 548 4.34 -4.44 29.06
CA ALA A 548 3.72 -3.23 28.55
C ALA A 548 4.74 -2.09 28.47
N SER A 549 4.73 -1.38 27.33
CA SER A 549 5.58 -0.21 27.13
C SER A 549 4.79 1.00 26.67
N SER A 550 5.13 2.16 27.22
CA SER A 550 4.60 3.46 26.84
C SER A 550 5.72 4.50 26.92
N ASN A 551 5.86 5.32 25.87
CA ASN A 551 6.96 6.28 25.72
C ASN A 551 8.35 5.69 26.06
N GLN A 552 8.66 4.52 25.48
CA GLN A 552 9.88 3.72 25.72
C GLN A 552 10.12 3.25 27.16
N LYS A 553 9.19 3.49 28.08
CA LYS A 553 9.31 3.04 29.47
C LYS A 553 8.55 1.74 29.66
N ASP A 554 9.09 0.87 30.50
CA ASP A 554 8.35 -0.28 31.03
C ASP A 554 7.28 0.23 31.99
N VAL A 555 6.03 -0.13 31.73
CA VAL A 555 4.87 0.22 32.55
C VAL A 555 4.10 -1.02 33.00
N THR A 556 4.72 -2.21 32.92
CA THR A 556 4.11 -3.51 33.22
C THR A 556 3.54 -3.56 34.64
N ALA A 557 4.26 -2.98 35.62
CA ALA A 557 3.85 -2.95 37.02
C ALA A 557 2.42 -2.39 37.22
N LYS A 558 1.98 -1.44 36.40
CA LYS A 558 0.62 -0.85 36.46
C LYS A 558 -0.50 -1.86 36.23
N TYR A 559 -0.19 -2.97 35.56
CA TYR A 559 -1.14 -4.00 35.17
C TYR A 559 -0.96 -5.29 35.98
N GLU A 560 0.19 -5.45 36.65
CA GLU A 560 0.45 -6.56 37.59
C GLU A 560 -0.24 -6.36 38.95
N GLU A 561 -0.55 -5.10 39.30
CA GLU A 561 -1.31 -4.75 40.51
C GLU A 561 -2.79 -5.16 40.45
N TYR A 562 -3.29 -5.65 39.30
CA TYR A 562 -4.64 -6.19 39.21
C TYR A 562 -4.77 -7.44 40.07
N ASP A 563 -5.85 -7.51 40.87
CA ASP A 563 -6.18 -8.70 41.65
C ASP A 563 -6.09 -9.95 40.77
N GLN A 564 -5.27 -10.92 41.19
CA GLN A 564 -5.05 -12.17 40.46
C GLN A 564 -6.36 -12.89 40.12
N LYS A 565 -7.41 -12.74 40.94
CA LYS A 565 -8.73 -13.32 40.68
C LYS A 565 -9.47 -12.67 39.50
N ASN A 566 -9.21 -11.39 39.21
CA ASN A 566 -9.88 -10.59 38.18
C ASN A 566 -8.94 -10.07 37.08
N PHE A 567 -7.69 -10.55 37.04
CA PHE A 567 -6.65 -10.09 36.11
C PHE A 567 -7.13 -10.07 34.66
N ALA A 568 -7.71 -11.17 34.17
CA ALA A 568 -8.19 -11.27 32.79
C ALA A 568 -9.29 -10.26 32.46
N GLN A 569 -10.22 -10.01 33.39
CA GLN A 569 -11.32 -9.05 33.21
C GLN A 569 -10.80 -7.61 33.18
N ASN A 570 -9.90 -7.27 34.11
CA ASN A 570 -9.28 -5.94 34.18
C ASN A 570 -8.40 -5.66 32.96
N LEU A 571 -7.61 -6.65 32.52
CA LEU A 571 -6.79 -6.52 31.32
C LEU A 571 -7.64 -6.35 30.06
N ALA A 572 -8.70 -7.16 29.90
CA ALA A 572 -9.64 -7.03 28.80
C ALA A 572 -10.29 -5.65 28.81
N LYS A 573 -10.76 -5.18 29.97
CA LYS A 573 -11.36 -3.85 30.16
C LYS A 573 -10.42 -2.73 29.77
N GLU A 574 -9.15 -2.79 30.20
CA GLU A 574 -8.15 -1.78 29.87
C GLU A 574 -7.81 -1.74 28.38
N ILE A 575 -7.54 -2.89 27.76
CA ILE A 575 -7.17 -2.95 26.35
C ILE A 575 -8.33 -2.54 25.45
N THR A 576 -9.55 -2.90 25.82
CA THR A 576 -10.76 -2.58 25.03
C THR A 576 -11.38 -1.22 25.41
N ASN A 577 -10.71 -0.41 26.22
CA ASN A 577 -11.17 0.92 26.65
C ASN A 577 -12.60 0.89 27.26
N ASP A 578 -12.90 -0.15 28.07
CA ASP A 578 -14.18 -0.41 28.73
C ASP A 578 -15.39 -0.47 27.77
N TYR A 579 -15.15 -0.88 26.53
CA TYR A 579 -16.15 -0.87 25.46
C TYR A 579 -17.42 -1.65 25.80
N ALA A 580 -17.34 -2.79 26.50
CA ALA A 580 -18.52 -3.60 26.79
C ALA A 580 -19.57 -2.85 27.62
N ASN A 581 -19.15 -1.88 28.45
CA ASN A 581 -20.02 -1.05 29.26
C ASN A 581 -20.50 0.22 28.54
N GLN A 582 -19.97 0.53 27.34
CA GLN A 582 -20.31 1.72 26.55
C GLN A 582 -21.27 1.36 25.42
N THR A 583 -22.48 0.91 25.75
CA THR A 583 -23.47 0.38 24.80
C THR A 583 -23.85 1.36 23.69
N ASN A 584 -23.87 2.66 23.97
CA ASN A 584 -24.10 3.72 22.97
C ASN A 584 -22.94 3.92 21.98
N LYS A 585 -21.75 3.36 22.27
CA LYS A 585 -20.56 3.37 21.40
C LYS A 585 -20.39 2.07 20.63
N HIS A 586 -21.30 1.10 20.80
CA HIS A 586 -21.20 -0.17 20.11
C HIS A 586 -21.30 0.01 18.59
N ILE A 587 -20.54 -0.80 17.86
CA ILE A 587 -20.59 -0.81 16.40
C ILE A 587 -21.90 -1.44 15.95
N LYS A 588 -22.32 -1.03 14.76
CA LYS A 588 -23.42 -1.65 14.01
C LYS A 588 -22.92 -1.99 12.62
N PHE A 589 -23.76 -2.59 11.81
CA PHE A 589 -23.48 -2.84 10.40
C PHE A 589 -24.51 -2.14 9.54
N ARG A 590 -24.05 -1.47 8.50
CA ARG A 590 -24.91 -0.86 7.50
C ARG A 590 -25.77 -1.95 6.86
N LYS A 591 -27.09 -1.72 6.80
CA LYS A 591 -28.06 -2.73 6.32
C LYS A 591 -27.96 -3.01 4.82
N ASN A 592 -27.71 -1.97 4.04
CA ASN A 592 -27.57 -2.05 2.59
C ASN A 592 -26.19 -1.55 2.17
N SER A 593 -25.63 -2.06 1.08
CA SER A 593 -24.40 -1.50 0.52
C SER A 593 -24.62 -0.11 -0.11
N TYR A 594 -23.56 0.68 -0.25
CA TYR A 594 -23.61 1.94 -1.01
C TYR A 594 -23.83 1.76 -2.52
N LEU A 595 -23.80 0.53 -3.05
CA LEU A 595 -24.24 0.30 -4.43
C LEU A 595 -25.76 0.50 -4.55
N LYS A 596 -26.51 -0.01 -3.57
CA LYS A 596 -27.97 0.14 -3.45
C LYS A 596 -28.34 1.55 -3.02
N ASP A 597 -27.76 2.03 -1.92
CA ASP A 597 -28.13 3.30 -1.29
C ASP A 597 -27.10 4.40 -1.62
N TYR A 598 -26.74 4.57 -2.90
CA TYR A 598 -25.67 5.49 -3.29
C TYR A 598 -25.97 6.96 -2.95
N LYS A 599 -27.25 7.36 -2.96
CA LYS A 599 -27.68 8.72 -2.62
C LYS A 599 -27.17 9.17 -1.23
N ASN A 600 -27.04 8.23 -0.29
CA ASN A 600 -26.56 8.50 1.05
C ASN A 600 -25.05 8.78 1.10
N ILE A 601 -24.30 8.55 0.03
CA ILE A 601 -22.86 8.84 -0.05
C ILE A 601 -22.50 9.70 -1.27
N ASP A 602 -23.50 10.23 -1.98
CA ASP A 602 -23.32 11.08 -3.14
C ASP A 602 -23.02 12.52 -2.71
N TYR A 603 -21.76 12.76 -2.36
CA TYR A 603 -21.33 14.05 -1.85
C TYR A 603 -21.41 15.16 -2.93
N PRO A 604 -22.16 16.25 -2.68
CA PRO A 604 -22.27 17.36 -3.61
C PRO A 604 -20.97 18.18 -3.67
N LEU A 605 -20.45 18.44 -4.87
CA LEU A 605 -19.22 19.23 -5.04
C LEU A 605 -19.40 20.73 -4.75
N GLN A 606 -20.65 21.20 -4.66
CA GLN A 606 -21.04 22.57 -4.35
C GLN A 606 -22.46 22.58 -3.76
N GLY A 607 -22.78 23.62 -2.98
CA GLY A 607 -24.09 23.82 -2.38
C GLY A 607 -24.23 23.17 -0.99
N ASN A 608 -25.48 23.03 -0.55
CA ASN A 608 -25.80 22.46 0.75
C ASN A 608 -25.79 20.93 0.71
N ASN A 609 -25.40 20.32 1.83
CA ASN A 609 -25.43 18.87 1.97
C ASN A 609 -26.87 18.37 2.23
N PRO A 610 -27.32 17.27 1.58
CA PRO A 610 -28.56 16.61 1.93
C PRO A 610 -28.59 16.17 3.39
N SER A 611 -29.77 16.18 4.02
CA SER A 611 -29.92 15.79 5.43
C SER A 611 -29.65 14.30 5.68
N ASP A 612 -29.82 13.45 4.67
CA ASP A 612 -29.55 12.01 4.72
C ASP A 612 -28.16 11.63 4.18
N LEU A 613 -27.31 12.63 3.92
CA LEU A 613 -25.93 12.41 3.51
C LEU A 613 -25.12 11.81 4.67
N GLU A 614 -24.33 10.80 4.33
CA GLU A 614 -23.42 10.15 5.24
C GLU A 614 -21.97 10.51 4.96
N TYR A 615 -21.18 10.47 6.02
CA TYR A 615 -19.75 10.70 5.99
C TYR A 615 -19.01 9.46 6.46
N LEU A 616 -17.91 9.15 5.79
CA LEU A 616 -17.03 8.05 6.10
C LEU A 616 -15.91 8.49 7.03
N TYR A 617 -15.70 7.72 8.08
CA TYR A 617 -14.64 7.85 9.05
C TYR A 617 -13.78 6.59 8.96
N ALA A 618 -12.54 6.74 8.52
CA ALA A 618 -11.54 5.69 8.46
C ALA A 618 -10.42 6.02 9.45
N VAL A 619 -10.08 5.03 10.28
CA VAL A 619 -9.07 5.14 11.33
C VAL A 619 -8.17 3.93 11.29
N GLY A 620 -6.86 4.15 11.39
CA GLY A 620 -5.90 3.04 11.43
C GLY A 620 -4.48 3.43 11.79
N TRP A 621 -3.61 2.43 11.84
CA TRP A 621 -2.24 2.52 12.37
C TRP A 621 -1.17 2.19 11.30
N PRO A 622 -1.04 2.99 10.22
CA PRO A 622 0.09 2.84 9.31
C PRO A 622 1.44 3.09 9.97
N ARG A 623 2.49 2.58 9.33
CA ARG A 623 3.87 2.87 9.71
C ARG A 623 4.15 4.36 9.65
N SER A 624 4.87 4.85 10.65
CA SER A 624 5.25 6.27 10.73
C SER A 624 6.19 6.71 9.62
N THR A 625 6.79 5.79 8.86
CA THR A 625 7.61 6.15 7.69
C THR A 625 6.83 6.85 6.57
N GLY A 626 5.50 6.81 6.61
CA GLY A 626 4.63 7.57 5.69
C GLY A 626 4.07 8.85 6.30
N ASP A 627 4.40 9.14 7.57
CA ASP A 627 3.97 10.33 8.28
C ASP A 627 4.78 11.54 7.80
N PHE A 628 4.19 12.27 6.84
CA PHE A 628 4.80 13.47 6.29
C PHE A 628 4.64 14.71 7.19
N TYR A 629 4.09 14.55 8.40
CA TYR A 629 3.95 15.60 9.41
C TYR A 629 5.04 15.59 10.49
N LEU A 630 6.03 14.70 10.36
CA LEU A 630 7.21 14.71 11.24
C LEU A 630 8.02 15.99 11.02
N ASP A 631 8.52 16.58 12.12
CA ASP A 631 9.31 17.80 12.05
C ASP A 631 10.62 17.51 11.34
N LYS A 632 10.68 18.00 10.10
CA LYS A 632 11.84 17.79 9.25
C LYS A 632 13.10 18.43 9.83
N LYS A 633 13.06 19.29 10.86
CA LYS A 633 14.25 19.91 11.47
C LYS A 633 15.03 19.02 12.46
N ALA A 634 14.47 17.89 12.91
CA ALA A 634 15.11 16.95 13.86
C ALA A 634 15.77 15.72 13.18
N GLN A 635 16.08 15.82 11.88
CA GLN A 635 16.35 14.66 11.02
C GLN A 635 17.60 13.85 11.38
N GLY A 636 17.31 12.64 11.85
CA GLY A 636 18.21 11.56 12.23
C GLY A 636 17.46 10.67 13.22
N PHE A 637 17.08 11.27 14.36
CA PHE A 637 16.33 10.62 15.43
C PHE A 637 14.91 10.22 14.99
N ASP A 638 14.15 11.15 14.40
CA ASP A 638 12.74 10.90 14.04
C ASP A 638 12.56 9.83 12.97
N ILE A 639 13.51 9.68 12.03
CA ILE A 639 13.43 8.67 10.96
C ILE A 639 13.70 7.26 11.52
N GLU A 640 14.67 7.13 12.43
CA GLU A 640 14.94 5.85 13.08
C GLU A 640 13.76 5.39 13.92
N TRP A 641 13.16 6.31 14.68
CA TRP A 641 11.94 6.02 15.43
C TRP A 641 10.76 5.73 14.51
N ALA A 642 10.61 6.46 13.41
CA ALA A 642 9.52 6.22 12.45
C ALA A 642 9.59 4.82 11.82
N ARG A 643 10.80 4.27 11.59
CA ARG A 643 10.97 2.90 11.07
C ARG A 643 10.50 1.83 12.04
N GLN A 644 10.47 2.13 13.33
CA GLN A 644 10.09 1.21 14.38
C GLN A 644 8.74 1.56 15.01
N SER A 645 8.05 2.60 14.54
CA SER A 645 6.83 3.13 15.14
C SER A 645 5.67 3.19 14.15
N LEU A 646 4.50 3.44 14.71
CA LEU A 646 3.24 3.62 14.00
C LEU A 646 2.69 5.01 14.30
N SER A 647 1.93 5.54 13.36
CA SER A 647 1.16 6.77 13.56
C SER A 647 -0.31 6.41 13.44
N LEU A 648 -1.17 6.99 14.29
CA LEU A 648 -2.62 6.88 14.13
C LEU A 648 -3.07 7.84 13.02
N TRP A 649 -3.88 7.38 12.06
CA TRP A 649 -4.30 8.16 10.89
C TRP A 649 -5.81 8.20 10.74
N PHE A 650 -6.29 9.30 10.18
CA PHE A 650 -7.69 9.62 9.96
C PHE A 650 -7.91 10.08 8.52
N ASN A 651 -9.06 9.80 7.90
CA ASN A 651 -9.40 10.28 6.56
C ASN A 651 -9.95 11.72 6.54
N THR A 652 -9.34 12.63 7.30
CA THR A 652 -9.76 14.04 7.34
C THR A 652 -8.77 14.97 6.64
N ASP A 653 -9.11 16.24 6.55
CA ASP A 653 -8.33 17.26 5.84
C ASP A 653 -7.00 17.53 6.57
N PHE A 654 -5.90 17.49 5.81
CA PHE A 654 -4.56 17.73 6.34
C PHE A 654 -4.39 19.13 6.95
N SER A 655 -5.21 20.11 6.56
CA SER A 655 -5.17 21.49 7.06
C SER A 655 -5.52 21.61 8.55
N TYR A 656 -6.09 20.57 9.16
CA TYR A 656 -6.36 20.54 10.60
C TYR A 656 -5.14 20.22 11.46
N TYR A 657 -4.03 19.73 10.87
CA TYR A 657 -2.87 19.26 11.64
C TYR A 657 -2.30 20.33 12.60
N ASN A 658 -2.09 21.55 12.11
CA ASN A 658 -1.55 22.68 12.88
C ASN A 658 -2.63 23.57 13.49
N LYS A 659 -3.91 23.23 13.35
CA LYS A 659 -4.99 24.05 13.91
C LYS A 659 -5.20 23.72 15.37
N GLU A 660 -5.45 24.78 16.15
CA GLU A 660 -6.05 24.63 17.46
C GLU A 660 -7.49 24.16 17.29
N ILE A 661 -7.83 23.07 17.99
CA ILE A 661 -9.18 22.49 17.92
C ILE A 661 -9.79 22.69 19.29
N GLN A 662 -10.84 23.51 19.34
CA GLN A 662 -11.60 23.72 20.55
C GLN A 662 -12.49 22.51 20.82
N LYS A 663 -12.65 22.16 22.10
CA LYS A 663 -13.57 21.10 22.51
C LYS A 663 -15.00 21.59 22.26
N GLN A 664 -15.69 20.92 21.35
CA GLN A 664 -17.08 21.20 20.98
C GLN A 664 -17.89 19.91 20.96
N GLU A 665 -19.21 20.03 21.10
CA GLU A 665 -20.10 18.91 20.83
C GLU A 665 -20.04 18.53 19.35
N PHE A 666 -20.12 17.23 19.08
CA PHE A 666 -20.10 16.72 17.72
C PHE A 666 -21.37 17.15 16.99
N ASP A 667 -21.21 17.95 15.93
CA ASP A 667 -22.32 18.43 15.10
C ASP A 667 -21.91 18.39 13.63
N LEU A 668 -22.67 17.67 12.80
CA LEU A 668 -22.40 17.55 11.37
C LEU A 668 -22.57 18.87 10.60
N ASN A 669 -23.18 19.91 11.19
CA ASN A 669 -23.15 21.25 10.63
C ASN A 669 -21.73 21.85 10.66
N ASN A 670 -20.86 21.37 11.56
CA ASN A 670 -19.47 21.77 11.63
C ASN A 670 -18.62 20.93 10.67
N LYS A 671 -17.93 21.59 9.74
CA LYS A 671 -17.07 20.95 8.74
C LYS A 671 -15.94 20.07 9.33
N ILE A 672 -15.50 20.35 10.55
CA ILE A 672 -14.47 19.53 11.22
C ILE A 672 -15.01 18.18 11.73
N ASP A 673 -16.30 18.11 12.01
CA ASP A 673 -16.99 16.91 12.49
C ASP A 673 -17.42 16.02 11.32
N GLN A 674 -17.55 16.58 10.12
CA GLN A 674 -17.78 15.83 8.89
C GLN A 674 -16.58 14.93 8.56
N GLY A 675 -16.87 13.64 8.34
CA GLY A 675 -15.91 12.70 7.74
C GLY A 675 -15.68 12.99 6.25
N ASN A 676 -15.07 12.05 5.55
CA ASN A 676 -14.91 12.14 4.09
C ASN A 676 -15.96 11.31 3.35
N PHE A 677 -15.78 11.10 2.06
CA PHE A 677 -16.69 10.30 1.24
C PHE A 677 -15.90 9.44 0.25
N LEU A 678 -16.51 9.02 -0.85
CA LEU A 678 -15.88 8.20 -1.86
C LEU A 678 -15.11 9.01 -2.91
N SER A 679 -13.95 8.49 -3.32
CA SER A 679 -13.06 9.10 -4.29
C SER A 679 -13.65 9.10 -5.69
N TYR A 680 -13.33 10.15 -6.45
CA TYR A 680 -13.68 10.24 -7.86
C TYR A 680 -12.70 9.52 -8.79
N ASN A 681 -11.74 8.74 -8.27
CA ASN A 681 -10.73 8.05 -9.09
C ASN A 681 -11.34 7.17 -10.20
N VAL A 682 -11.13 7.56 -11.46
CA VAL A 682 -11.63 6.84 -12.65
C VAL A 682 -10.82 5.59 -13.00
N GLY A 683 -9.62 5.46 -12.42
CA GLY A 683 -8.72 4.33 -12.62
C GLY A 683 -9.19 3.05 -11.95
N TYR A 684 -9.99 3.13 -10.88
CA TYR A 684 -10.59 1.96 -10.21
C TYR A 684 -12.11 1.84 -10.39
N ARG A 685 -12.79 2.91 -10.83
CA ARG A 685 -14.25 2.96 -10.95
C ARG A 685 -14.78 2.03 -12.04
N SER A 686 -15.57 1.01 -11.66
CA SER A 686 -16.30 0.14 -12.60
C SER A 686 -17.71 0.65 -12.90
N PHE A 687 -18.40 1.21 -11.90
CA PHE A 687 -19.72 1.82 -12.07
C PHE A 687 -19.57 3.31 -12.43
N ILE A 688 -19.76 3.65 -13.71
CA ILE A 688 -19.37 4.97 -14.23
C ILE A 688 -20.17 6.12 -13.59
N ASN A 689 -21.41 5.84 -13.17
CA ASN A 689 -22.33 6.79 -12.54
C ASN A 689 -22.23 6.84 -11.01
N LYS A 690 -21.35 6.04 -10.39
CA LYS A 690 -21.20 5.99 -8.92
C LYS A 690 -19.73 6.12 -8.52
N PRO A 691 -19.21 7.35 -8.39
CA PRO A 691 -17.87 7.62 -7.86
C PRO A 691 -17.49 6.73 -6.66
N GLY A 692 -16.32 6.08 -6.79
CA GLY A 692 -15.70 5.25 -5.77
C GLY A 692 -16.34 3.90 -5.49
N ILE A 693 -17.38 3.48 -6.24
CA ILE A 693 -17.92 2.11 -6.20
C ILE A 693 -17.20 1.23 -7.22
N VAL A 694 -16.79 0.04 -6.79
CA VAL A 694 -15.94 -0.86 -7.57
C VAL A 694 -16.41 -2.30 -7.46
N ASP A 695 -16.53 -3.01 -8.58
CA ASP A 695 -16.47 -4.47 -8.62
C ASP A 695 -14.99 -4.87 -8.75
N THR A 696 -14.45 -5.51 -7.71
CA THR A 696 -13.01 -5.82 -7.68
C THR A 696 -12.64 -6.91 -8.68
N PHE A 697 -13.53 -7.84 -9.02
CA PHE A 697 -13.22 -8.88 -10.02
C PHE A 697 -13.04 -8.26 -11.40
N ILE A 698 -13.76 -7.17 -11.67
CA ILE A 698 -13.62 -6.39 -12.90
C ILE A 698 -12.39 -5.48 -12.84
N ALA A 699 -12.27 -4.62 -11.83
CA ALA A 699 -11.32 -3.51 -11.85
C ALA A 699 -9.97 -3.81 -11.16
N ALA A 700 -9.95 -4.70 -10.18
CA ALA A 700 -8.79 -4.99 -9.33
C ALA A 700 -8.77 -6.44 -8.80
N PRO A 701 -8.74 -7.47 -9.69
CA PRO A 701 -8.81 -8.89 -9.28
C PRO A 701 -7.55 -9.37 -8.54
N LYS A 702 -6.52 -8.52 -8.46
CA LYS A 702 -5.19 -8.77 -7.91
C LYS A 702 -4.80 -7.68 -6.90
N PHE A 703 -3.79 -7.98 -6.08
CA PHE A 703 -3.22 -7.08 -5.09
C PHE A 703 -1.79 -6.73 -5.51
N GLY A 704 -1.57 -5.48 -5.93
CA GLY A 704 -0.29 -5.04 -6.50
C GLY A 704 0.15 -5.93 -7.66
N ASP A 705 1.32 -6.57 -7.53
CA ASP A 705 1.93 -7.34 -8.62
C ASP A 705 1.36 -8.76 -8.78
N GLY A 706 0.48 -9.24 -7.87
CA GLY A 706 0.07 -10.64 -7.85
C GLY A 706 -1.28 -10.95 -7.22
N PHE A 707 -1.59 -12.24 -7.12
CA PHE A 707 -2.77 -12.76 -6.43
C PHE A 707 -2.47 -12.95 -4.95
N TYR A 708 -3.48 -12.84 -4.08
CA TYR A 708 -3.31 -13.18 -2.68
C TYR A 708 -2.95 -14.66 -2.54
N GLU A 709 -2.02 -14.98 -1.65
CA GLU A 709 -1.57 -16.35 -1.41
C GLU A 709 -1.57 -16.65 0.09
N LEU A 710 -2.17 -17.77 0.45
CA LEU A 710 -2.21 -18.29 1.80
C LEU A 710 -2.06 -19.81 1.76
N ASN A 711 -1.07 -20.35 2.49
CA ASN A 711 -0.79 -21.79 2.58
C ASN A 711 -0.63 -22.49 1.22
N GLY A 712 -0.02 -21.81 0.24
CA GLY A 712 0.20 -22.32 -1.12
C GLY A 712 -1.04 -22.28 -2.03
N LYS A 713 -2.20 -21.85 -1.52
CA LYS A 713 -3.39 -21.57 -2.32
C LYS A 713 -3.41 -20.10 -2.71
N LYS A 714 -3.90 -19.81 -3.92
CA LYS A 714 -4.01 -18.47 -4.46
C LYS A 714 -5.45 -18.08 -4.65
N TYR A 715 -5.73 -16.79 -4.56
CA TYR A 715 -7.09 -16.28 -4.55
C TYR A 715 -7.27 -15.03 -5.41
N ILE A 716 -8.48 -14.86 -5.92
CA ILE A 716 -8.87 -13.76 -6.80
C ILE A 716 -9.88 -12.87 -6.08
N ASN A 717 -9.64 -11.56 -6.10
CA ASN A 717 -10.52 -10.61 -5.44
C ASN A 717 -11.89 -10.56 -6.15
N MET A 718 -12.96 -10.85 -5.42
CA MET A 718 -14.33 -10.96 -5.96
C MET A 718 -15.36 -10.34 -5.03
N THR A 719 -15.18 -9.04 -4.72
CA THR A 719 -16.01 -8.29 -3.78
C THR A 719 -16.60 -7.03 -4.42
N LEU A 720 -17.63 -6.51 -3.75
CA LEU A 720 -17.97 -5.10 -3.85
C LEU A 720 -16.92 -4.32 -3.05
N GLY A 721 -16.29 -3.34 -3.67
CA GLY A 721 -15.26 -2.51 -3.07
C GLY A 721 -15.58 -1.02 -3.13
N TYR A 722 -14.95 -0.27 -2.23
CA TYR A 722 -15.03 1.19 -2.16
C TYR A 722 -13.65 1.83 -2.21
N VAL A 723 -13.57 3.00 -2.85
CA VAL A 723 -12.38 3.86 -2.88
C VAL A 723 -12.59 5.02 -1.91
N PRO A 724 -12.12 4.98 -0.65
CA PRO A 724 -12.28 6.09 0.27
C PRO A 724 -11.44 7.31 -0.14
N ARG A 725 -12.03 8.50 -0.08
CA ARG A 725 -11.30 9.76 -0.27
C ARG A 725 -10.48 10.07 0.99
N TYR A 726 -9.29 10.62 0.77
CA TYR A 726 -8.31 11.01 1.80
C TYR A 726 -7.91 9.86 2.72
N TYR A 727 -7.90 8.64 2.22
CA TYR A 727 -7.35 7.51 2.95
C TYR A 727 -6.57 6.62 1.99
N ALA A 728 -5.30 6.98 1.82
CA ALA A 728 -4.32 6.20 1.09
C ALA A 728 -2.96 6.16 1.83
N PRO A 729 -2.94 5.83 3.14
CA PRO A 729 -1.70 5.75 3.90
C PRO A 729 -0.86 4.53 3.48
N ILE A 730 0.42 4.52 3.88
CA ILE A 730 1.34 3.42 3.58
C ILE A 730 1.03 2.14 4.39
N ALA A 731 1.89 1.12 4.24
CA ALA A 731 1.77 -0.16 4.95
C ALA A 731 1.48 -0.02 6.46
N GLY A 732 0.66 -0.94 6.99
CA GLY A 732 0.17 -0.95 8.38
C GLY A 732 -1.28 -0.47 8.54
N ALA A 733 -1.80 0.33 7.61
CA ALA A 733 -3.21 0.72 7.59
C ALA A 733 -4.16 -0.41 7.15
N SER A 734 -3.63 -1.50 6.61
CA SER A 734 -4.40 -2.72 6.31
C SER A 734 -5.23 -3.14 7.53
N GLY A 735 -6.54 -3.25 7.37
CA GLY A 735 -7.48 -3.68 8.39
C GLY A 735 -8.24 -2.53 9.05
N SER A 736 -7.96 -1.29 8.65
CA SER A 736 -8.69 -0.11 9.11
C SER A 736 -10.17 -0.24 8.79
N SER A 737 -11.01 -0.06 9.81
CA SER A 737 -12.46 -0.01 9.60
C SER A 737 -12.85 1.32 8.97
N ILE A 738 -13.78 1.27 8.02
CA ILE A 738 -14.48 2.44 7.50
C ILE A 738 -15.91 2.39 8.01
N ARG A 739 -16.33 3.49 8.65
CA ARG A 739 -17.63 3.60 9.34
C ARG A 739 -18.35 4.88 8.96
N ASN A 740 -19.66 4.94 9.14
CA ASN A 740 -20.42 6.19 9.03
C ASN A 740 -20.55 6.95 10.36
N GLN A 741 -21.22 8.11 10.32
CA GLN A 741 -21.49 8.92 11.51
C GLN A 741 -22.34 8.21 12.58
N ASP A 742 -23.00 7.11 12.25
CA ASP A 742 -23.82 6.31 13.18
C ASP A 742 -23.04 5.12 13.79
N ASN A 743 -21.73 5.07 13.55
CA ASN A 743 -20.84 3.98 13.95
C ASN A 743 -21.21 2.64 13.30
N GLU A 744 -21.84 2.68 12.12
CA GLU A 744 -22.09 1.50 11.30
C GLU A 744 -20.86 1.20 10.46
N LEU A 745 -20.39 -0.04 10.50
CA LEU A 745 -19.35 -0.56 9.63
C LEU A 745 -19.85 -0.71 8.20
N VAL A 746 -19.02 -0.25 7.29
CA VAL A 746 -19.30 -0.21 5.85
C VAL A 746 -18.35 -1.15 5.11
N SER A 747 -17.05 -0.97 5.32
CA SER A 747 -16.00 -1.72 4.62
C SER A 747 -14.73 -1.79 5.44
N ILE A 748 -13.80 -2.64 4.98
CA ILE A 748 -12.47 -2.79 5.55
C ILE A 748 -11.40 -2.41 4.52
N TYR A 749 -10.51 -1.50 4.89
CA TYR A 749 -9.40 -1.05 4.05
C TYR A 749 -8.34 -2.14 3.88
N TYR A 750 -7.83 -2.35 2.66
CA TYR A 750 -6.87 -3.45 2.40
C TYR A 750 -5.70 -3.13 1.46
N SER A 751 -5.79 -2.09 0.62
CA SER A 751 -4.74 -1.79 -0.37
C SER A 751 -4.58 -0.30 -0.59
N THR A 752 -3.34 0.12 -0.84
CA THR A 752 -2.98 1.51 -1.17
C THR A 752 -2.25 1.57 -2.50
N ASN A 753 -2.66 2.49 -3.37
CA ASN A 753 -1.89 2.95 -4.51
C ASN A 753 -1.45 4.40 -4.27
N ASN A 754 -0.22 4.57 -3.75
CA ASN A 754 0.35 5.88 -3.44
C ASN A 754 0.43 6.78 -4.68
N GLY A 755 0.76 6.23 -5.85
CA GLY A 755 0.86 6.98 -7.10
C GLY A 755 -0.49 7.56 -7.54
N ALA A 756 -1.57 6.82 -7.31
CA ALA A 756 -2.93 7.26 -7.58
C ALA A 756 -3.58 8.01 -6.41
N ARG A 757 -2.92 8.10 -5.26
CA ARG A 757 -3.48 8.62 -3.99
C ARG A 757 -4.85 8.01 -3.67
N ALA A 758 -5.00 6.74 -3.99
CA ALA A 758 -6.25 6.01 -3.85
C ALA A 758 -5.99 4.73 -3.06
N GLY A 759 -6.92 4.37 -2.19
CA GLY A 759 -6.94 3.09 -1.52
C GLY A 759 -8.18 2.28 -1.88
N LEU A 760 -8.15 0.99 -1.60
CA LEU A 760 -9.28 0.08 -1.81
C LEU A 760 -9.70 -0.53 -0.48
N SER A 761 -11.02 -0.65 -0.32
CA SER A 761 -11.65 -1.33 0.81
C SER A 761 -12.69 -2.33 0.30
N ALA A 762 -12.90 -3.42 1.03
CA ALA A 762 -13.89 -4.45 0.72
C ALA A 762 -15.15 -4.21 1.55
N ALA A 763 -16.31 -4.11 0.92
CA ALA A 763 -17.58 -3.98 1.61
C ALA A 763 -17.89 -5.25 2.41
N PHE A 764 -18.46 -5.11 3.60
CA PHE A 764 -18.90 -6.28 4.38
C PHE A 764 -20.09 -6.99 3.75
N ARG A 765 -20.85 -6.28 2.91
CA ARG A 765 -22.10 -6.74 2.32
C ARG A 765 -22.24 -6.29 0.86
N SER A 766 -22.81 -7.15 0.04
CA SER A 766 -23.27 -6.83 -1.31
C SER A 766 -24.61 -7.51 -1.60
N GLU A 767 -25.57 -6.76 -2.12
CA GLU A 767 -26.84 -7.30 -2.61
C GLU A 767 -26.70 -8.05 -3.94
N GLY A 768 -25.51 -8.00 -4.56
CA GLY A 768 -25.24 -8.46 -5.92
C GLY A 768 -25.78 -7.49 -6.98
N PHE A 769 -25.27 -7.61 -8.21
CA PHE A 769 -25.71 -6.78 -9.34
C PHE A 769 -25.74 -7.57 -10.65
N ASP A 770 -26.85 -7.47 -11.38
CA ASP A 770 -27.05 -8.10 -12.67
C ASP A 770 -26.56 -7.20 -13.82
N TYR A 771 -25.49 -7.64 -14.49
CA TYR A 771 -24.93 -6.93 -15.65
C TYR A 771 -25.68 -7.23 -16.97
N GLN A 772 -26.84 -7.89 -16.93
CA GLN A 772 -27.66 -8.21 -18.09
C GLN A 772 -26.87 -8.97 -19.19
N GLY A 773 -25.99 -9.86 -18.74
CA GLY A 773 -25.13 -10.67 -19.61
C GLY A 773 -23.98 -9.92 -20.28
N LEU A 774 -23.68 -8.66 -19.91
CA LEU A 774 -22.52 -7.91 -20.43
C LEU A 774 -21.21 -8.68 -20.23
N TYR A 775 -21.08 -9.37 -19.09
CA TYR A 775 -19.93 -10.21 -18.73
C TYR A 775 -20.25 -11.72 -18.81
N GLY A 776 -21.18 -12.10 -19.70
CA GLY A 776 -21.62 -13.48 -19.86
C GLY A 776 -22.38 -13.98 -18.62
N LYS A 777 -21.84 -15.00 -17.94
CA LYS A 777 -22.47 -15.60 -16.74
C LYS A 777 -22.11 -14.87 -15.44
N TYR A 778 -21.16 -13.94 -15.48
CA TYR A 778 -20.70 -13.24 -14.29
C TYR A 778 -21.63 -12.09 -13.92
N ASN A 779 -21.98 -12.05 -12.64
CA ASN A 779 -22.67 -10.98 -11.94
C ASN A 779 -21.92 -10.70 -10.64
N LEU A 780 -22.01 -9.46 -10.13
CA LEU A 780 -21.44 -9.15 -8.81
C LEU A 780 -22.15 -10.04 -7.77
N PRO A 781 -21.41 -10.77 -6.92
CA PRO A 781 -21.99 -11.77 -6.03
C PRO A 781 -22.77 -11.13 -4.88
N GLN A 782 -23.85 -11.80 -4.45
CA GLN A 782 -24.59 -11.45 -3.24
C GLN A 782 -24.01 -12.17 -2.01
N TYR A 783 -23.55 -11.41 -1.01
CA TYR A 783 -22.91 -11.95 0.20
C TYR A 783 -22.99 -10.98 1.40
N ASP A 784 -22.87 -11.52 2.61
CA ASP A 784 -22.67 -10.77 3.87
C ASP A 784 -21.62 -11.47 4.73
N LEU A 785 -20.44 -10.87 4.87
CA LEU A 785 -19.30 -11.49 5.56
C LEU A 785 -19.53 -11.68 7.08
N ILE A 786 -20.54 -11.03 7.65
CA ILE A 786 -20.80 -11.02 9.09
C ILE A 786 -21.96 -11.96 9.44
N TYR A 787 -23.15 -11.68 8.91
CA TYR A 787 -24.39 -12.39 9.22
C TYR A 787 -24.65 -13.58 8.28
N GLY A 788 -24.06 -13.57 7.08
CA GLY A 788 -24.30 -14.56 6.04
C GLY A 788 -25.64 -14.40 5.32
N GLY A 789 -26.10 -15.47 4.66
CA GLY A 789 -27.42 -15.53 4.01
C GLY A 789 -27.46 -15.01 2.57
N GLY A 790 -26.32 -14.62 1.97
CA GLY A 790 -26.26 -14.31 0.55
C GLY A 790 -26.39 -15.56 -0.31
N LYS A 791 -27.13 -15.50 -1.42
CA LYS A 791 -27.37 -16.68 -2.27
C LYS A 791 -26.11 -17.24 -2.95
N ASP A 792 -25.10 -16.38 -3.17
CA ASP A 792 -23.84 -16.76 -3.80
C ASP A 792 -22.77 -17.15 -2.76
N GLN A 793 -23.09 -17.08 -1.48
CA GLN A 793 -22.18 -17.24 -0.35
C GLN A 793 -22.17 -18.67 0.21
N LYS A 794 -21.00 -19.09 0.68
CA LYS A 794 -20.75 -20.39 1.31
C LYS A 794 -20.64 -20.30 2.84
N ASN A 795 -19.97 -19.27 3.36
CA ASN A 795 -19.75 -19.09 4.80
C ASN A 795 -19.60 -17.60 5.17
N SER A 796 -19.80 -17.31 6.46
CA SER A 796 -19.68 -16.01 7.10
C SER A 796 -18.99 -16.12 8.47
N TYR A 797 -18.72 -14.99 9.13
CA TYR A 797 -18.26 -14.96 10.52
C TYR A 797 -19.22 -15.69 11.47
N ARG A 798 -20.54 -15.48 11.33
CA ARG A 798 -21.56 -16.21 12.10
C ARG A 798 -21.46 -17.72 11.92
N ASP A 799 -21.33 -18.18 10.67
CA ASP A 799 -21.21 -19.62 10.38
C ASP A 799 -19.93 -20.20 10.97
N ALA A 800 -18.83 -19.44 10.93
CA ALA A 800 -17.56 -19.85 11.52
C ALA A 800 -17.63 -19.95 13.05
N LEU A 801 -18.27 -18.99 13.71
CA LEU A 801 -18.55 -19.09 15.15
C LEU A 801 -19.42 -20.30 15.45
N LYS A 802 -20.47 -20.55 14.67
CA LYS A 802 -21.40 -21.67 14.90
C LYS A 802 -20.68 -23.01 14.82
N ASN A 803 -19.77 -23.15 13.85
CA ASN A 803 -18.96 -24.36 13.70
C ASN A 803 -17.98 -24.58 14.85
N LEU A 804 -17.44 -23.51 15.45
CA LEU A 804 -16.49 -23.59 16.55
C LEU A 804 -17.18 -23.70 17.91
N TYR A 805 -18.31 -23.02 18.08
CA TYR A 805 -19.01 -22.80 19.34
C TYR A 805 -20.54 -22.73 19.13
N PRO A 806 -21.23 -23.87 18.99
CA PRO A 806 -22.65 -23.89 18.62
C PRO A 806 -23.58 -23.06 19.53
N ASP A 807 -23.32 -23.10 20.85
CA ASP A 807 -24.15 -22.45 21.87
C ASP A 807 -23.69 -21.04 22.26
N LEU A 808 -22.72 -20.46 21.54
CA LEU A 808 -22.15 -19.17 21.87
C LEU A 808 -23.18 -18.04 21.73
N LYS A 809 -23.19 -17.16 22.72
CA LYS A 809 -23.88 -15.86 22.65
C LYS A 809 -22.85 -14.75 22.70
N THR A 810 -23.00 -13.78 21.81
CA THR A 810 -22.10 -12.64 21.70
C THR A 810 -22.89 -11.33 21.69
N ASN A 811 -22.20 -10.20 21.71
CA ASN A 811 -22.86 -8.89 21.63
C ASN A 811 -23.61 -8.70 20.30
N LEU A 812 -23.08 -9.20 19.19
CA LEU A 812 -23.77 -9.20 17.90
C LEU A 812 -24.88 -10.27 17.84
N PHE A 813 -24.63 -11.45 18.41
CA PHE A 813 -25.52 -12.60 18.35
C PHE A 813 -26.13 -12.94 19.72
N LYS A 814 -26.80 -11.95 20.33
CA LYS A 814 -27.34 -12.04 21.71
C LYS A 814 -28.30 -13.21 21.93
N ASN A 815 -29.03 -13.56 20.88
CA ASN A 815 -30.02 -14.63 20.89
C ASN A 815 -29.48 -16.00 20.42
N GLY A 816 -28.16 -16.13 20.30
CA GLY A 816 -27.48 -17.31 19.74
C GLY A 816 -27.29 -17.22 18.22
N LEU A 817 -26.54 -18.17 17.67
CA LEU A 817 -26.08 -18.17 16.27
C LEU A 817 -27.11 -18.74 15.27
N GLU A 818 -28.10 -19.48 15.76
CA GLU A 818 -29.13 -20.15 14.95
C GLU A 818 -30.26 -19.22 14.47
N LYS A 819 -30.55 -18.15 15.21
CA LYS A 819 -31.68 -17.27 14.85
C LYS A 819 -31.38 -16.50 13.56
N GLY A 820 -32.41 -16.34 12.72
CA GLY A 820 -32.34 -15.46 11.54
C GLY A 820 -32.31 -13.99 11.94
N PHE A 821 -31.60 -13.19 11.15
CA PHE A 821 -31.49 -11.73 11.33
C PHE A 821 -32.28 -11.03 10.21
N GLU A 822 -33.60 -10.88 10.42
CA GLU A 822 -34.51 -10.39 9.37
C GLU A 822 -34.11 -9.03 8.80
N GLU A 823 -33.53 -8.15 9.62
CA GLU A 823 -33.06 -6.84 9.16
C GLU A 823 -31.87 -6.87 8.19
N TYR A 824 -31.14 -7.99 8.11
CA TYR A 824 -30.02 -8.23 7.20
C TYR A 824 -30.37 -9.24 6.10
N LYS A 825 -31.64 -9.64 5.96
CA LYS A 825 -32.08 -10.56 4.92
C LYS A 825 -31.98 -9.91 3.54
N PHE A 826 -31.50 -10.68 2.56
CA PHE A 826 -31.40 -10.21 1.19
C PHE A 826 -32.75 -10.20 0.48
N GLY A 827 -32.96 -9.18 -0.36
CA GLY A 827 -33.97 -9.19 -1.40
C GLY A 827 -33.43 -9.79 -2.71
N ASN A 828 -34.04 -9.40 -3.82
CA ASN A 828 -33.56 -9.74 -5.16
C ASN A 828 -32.18 -9.12 -5.43
N ILE A 829 -31.42 -9.71 -6.36
CA ILE A 829 -30.21 -9.08 -6.90
C ILE A 829 -30.59 -7.73 -7.52
N LEU A 830 -29.73 -6.72 -7.32
CA LEU A 830 -29.93 -5.40 -7.91
C LEU A 830 -29.85 -5.46 -9.43
N THR A 831 -30.78 -4.78 -10.07
CA THR A 831 -30.75 -4.42 -11.48
C THR A 831 -30.39 -2.95 -11.63
N LEU A 832 -30.24 -2.46 -12.87
CA LEU A 832 -30.07 -1.04 -13.13
C LEU A 832 -31.15 -0.19 -12.45
N LYS A 833 -32.42 -0.61 -12.55
CA LYS A 833 -33.58 0.13 -12.02
C LYS A 833 -33.51 0.30 -10.50
N ASP A 834 -32.86 -0.63 -9.81
CA ASP A 834 -32.74 -0.60 -8.34
C ASP A 834 -31.62 0.35 -7.87
N ILE A 835 -30.75 0.81 -8.78
CA ILE A 835 -29.58 1.65 -8.46
C ILE A 835 -29.59 3.00 -9.20
N GLU A 836 -30.63 3.29 -9.98
CA GLU A 836 -30.96 4.63 -10.50
C GLU A 836 -31.80 5.38 -9.48
#